data_AF-A0A8J5RP29-F1
#
_entry.id   AF-A0A8J5RP29-F1
#
_cell.length_a   1.000
_cell.length_b   1.000
_cell.length_c   1.000
_cell.angle_alpha   90.00
_cell.angle_beta   90.00
_cell.angle_gamma   90.00
#
_symmetry.space_group_name_H-M   'P 1'
#
loop_
_entity.id
_entity.type
_entity.pdbx_description
1 polymer ?
#
loop_
_entity_poly.entity_id
_entity_poly.type
_entity_poly.pdbx_seq_one_letter_code
_entity_poly.pdbx_strand_id
1 'polypeptide(L)'
;MRILGGGVEAAVSVPPQHLVFAYYITGHGFGHATRALEVVRHLIAAGHDVHVVTGAPEFVFTTEIKSPNLHIRKVLLDCGAVQADALTVDRLASLEKYHETAVVPRESILRTEVEWLNSIKADLVVSDVVPVACRAAADAGIRSVCVTNFSWDFIYSEYVVAAGHHHRSIVWQIAEDYSHCEFLLRLPGYCPMPAFRDVIDVPLVVRRLHKSRSEVRKELGIADDVKMVIFNFGGQPAGWKLKKEWLPDGWLCLVCGASETEELPPNFIKLAKDAYTPDLMAASDCMLGKIGYGTVSEALAYKLPFVFVRRDYFNEEPFLRNMLEHYQCGIEMIRRDLLTGHWKPYLRRAVTLQPCYDHPINGGQVAAHILQDTASGKKYISGKLSGARRLRDAIVLGYQLQRSPGRDISIPDWYSLSEKETGVRPAPTYHEHEVNGSVESSFEDFEILHGDMQGLTDTMAFLTSLSGLVGSDPRSPEKQSRERVAASVLFDWEEEIFVARAPGRLDVMGGIADYSGSLVLQMPIREACHVAVQRSSPSKQNLWKHTQARQLANGGAVPLLQIVSFGSELSNRAPTFDMDLSDFMDGDKPISYDKAREYFCQDPSQKWAAYVAGTILVLMTELGASFTDSMSILVSSSVPEGKGVSSSASVEVASMSAIAAAYGLNITPRDLAILCQKVENHIVGAPCGVMDQMTSACGEANKLLAMVCQPAEVKELVSIPTHIRFWGLDSGIRHSVGGTDYGSVRVGTYMGRKMIKCAAADLLSQSLPSSPPTQSGDTNCDEYEEHGVDLLKSEASLEYLCNLPPHRYEAVYARDIPEIITGDAFLVKYGDHNDSVTIVDPKRSYSVKAPTKHPIYENFRVEV
;
A
#
# COMPACT_ATOMS: atom_id res chain seq x y z
N MET A 1 -33.66 5.45 -21.25
CA MET A 1 -34.41 6.11 -22.35
C MET A 1 -35.86 5.61 -22.33
N ARG A 2 -36.79 6.44 -21.85
CA ARG A 2 -38.24 6.30 -22.08
C ARG A 2 -38.78 7.73 -22.17
N ILE A 3 -39.31 8.04 -23.34
CA ILE A 3 -39.75 9.36 -23.80
C ILE A 3 -41.10 9.67 -23.13
N LEU A 4 -41.24 10.88 -22.58
CA LEU A 4 -42.55 11.53 -22.43
C LEU A 4 -42.45 12.90 -23.09
N GLY A 5 -43.06 12.99 -24.27
CA GLY A 5 -43.32 14.24 -24.95
C GLY A 5 -44.53 14.94 -24.32
N GLY A 6 -44.46 16.26 -24.24
CA GLY A 6 -45.56 17.13 -23.85
C GLY A 6 -45.21 18.58 -24.15
N GLY A 7 -45.94 19.17 -25.10
CA GLY A 7 -46.24 20.60 -25.26
C GLY A 7 -45.13 21.64 -25.09
N VAL A 8 -44.69 22.23 -26.21
CA VAL A 8 -43.96 23.51 -26.22
C VAL A 8 -44.97 24.64 -25.99
N GLU A 9 -45.15 25.05 -24.74
CA GLU A 9 -45.62 26.40 -24.43
C GLU A 9 -44.40 27.34 -24.37
N ALA A 10 -44.49 28.46 -25.10
CA ALA A 10 -43.45 29.47 -25.16
C ALA A 10 -43.22 30.08 -23.77
N ALA A 11 -42.20 29.59 -23.07
CA ALA A 11 -41.72 30.17 -21.83
C ALA A 11 -41.16 31.56 -22.13
N VAL A 12 -41.82 32.58 -21.59
CA VAL A 12 -41.32 33.95 -21.49
C VAL A 12 -39.94 33.89 -20.83
N SER A 13 -38.90 34.34 -21.55
CA SER A 13 -37.51 34.34 -21.09
C SER A 13 -37.37 35.31 -19.91
N VAL A 14 -37.45 34.78 -18.70
CA VAL A 14 -36.96 35.46 -17.49
C VAL A 14 -35.46 35.68 -17.70
N PRO A 15 -34.92 36.90 -17.54
CA PRO A 15 -33.47 37.11 -17.63
C PRO A 15 -32.77 36.21 -16.60
N PRO A 16 -31.64 35.57 -16.94
CA PRO A 16 -30.94 34.70 -16.02
C PRO A 16 -30.62 35.48 -14.73
N GLN A 17 -31.05 34.93 -13.59
CA GLN A 17 -30.75 35.49 -12.28
C GLN A 17 -29.22 35.55 -12.12
N HIS A 18 -28.67 36.73 -11.93
CA HIS A 18 -27.26 36.87 -11.62
C HIS A 18 -26.99 36.32 -10.20
N LEU A 19 -25.93 35.53 -10.06
CA LEU A 19 -25.61 34.77 -8.85
C LEU A 19 -24.10 34.89 -8.57
N VAL A 20 -23.73 34.78 -7.30
CA VAL A 20 -22.35 34.83 -6.82
C VAL A 20 -21.95 33.47 -6.24
N PHE A 21 -20.95 32.82 -6.84
CA PHE A 21 -20.42 31.54 -6.40
C PHE A 21 -19.07 31.71 -5.68
N ALA A 22 -18.92 31.08 -4.51
CA ALA A 22 -17.62 30.92 -3.86
C ALA A 22 -17.10 29.51 -4.13
N TYR A 23 -16.09 29.37 -4.99
CA TYR A 23 -15.56 28.08 -5.44
C TYR A 23 -14.21 27.79 -4.77
N TYR A 24 -14.22 26.91 -3.77
CA TYR A 24 -13.05 26.47 -3.03
C TYR A 24 -12.39 25.28 -3.72
N ILE A 25 -11.08 25.34 -3.93
CA ILE A 25 -10.31 24.29 -4.60
C ILE A 25 -9.11 23.93 -3.72
N THR A 26 -8.98 22.64 -3.41
CA THR A 26 -7.85 22.11 -2.64
C THR A 26 -6.51 22.56 -3.22
N GLY A 27 -5.53 22.76 -2.33
CA GLY A 27 -4.15 23.06 -2.74
C GLY A 27 -3.43 21.87 -3.39
N HIS A 28 -4.07 20.71 -3.46
CA HIS A 28 -3.44 19.47 -3.90
C HIS A 28 -3.32 19.35 -5.43
N GLY A 29 -2.20 19.79 -6.00
CA GLY A 29 -1.84 19.52 -7.38
C GLY A 29 -2.70 20.23 -8.44
N PHE A 30 -2.20 20.25 -9.68
CA PHE A 30 -2.85 21.01 -10.76
C PHE A 30 -4.15 20.38 -11.28
N GLY A 31 -4.37 19.07 -11.06
CA GLY A 31 -5.55 18.35 -11.57
C GLY A 31 -6.89 18.84 -10.99
N HIS A 32 -6.90 19.32 -9.75
CA HIS A 32 -8.08 19.92 -9.13
C HIS A 32 -8.39 21.29 -9.72
N ALA A 33 -7.36 22.12 -9.88
CA ALA A 33 -7.51 23.42 -10.51
C ALA A 33 -8.03 23.30 -11.95
N THR A 34 -7.52 22.35 -12.75
CA THR A 34 -7.93 22.18 -14.15
C THR A 34 -9.35 21.60 -14.32
N ARG A 35 -9.82 20.73 -13.41
CA ARG A 35 -11.21 20.25 -13.48
C ARG A 35 -12.21 21.30 -12.99
N ALA A 36 -11.89 22.01 -11.91
CA ALA A 36 -12.73 23.08 -11.39
C ALA A 36 -12.83 24.23 -12.40
N LEU A 37 -11.73 24.55 -13.10
CA LEU A 37 -11.68 25.54 -14.18
C LEU A 37 -12.81 25.34 -15.20
N GLU A 38 -13.07 24.10 -15.64
CA GLU A 38 -14.12 23.86 -16.65
C GLU A 38 -15.52 24.09 -16.12
N VAL A 39 -15.77 23.83 -14.83
CA VAL A 39 -17.05 24.19 -14.19
C VAL A 39 -17.18 25.71 -14.07
N VAL A 40 -16.12 26.38 -13.60
CA VAL A 40 -16.05 27.85 -13.44
C VAL A 40 -16.27 28.55 -14.79
N ARG A 41 -15.65 28.05 -15.87
CA ARG A 41 -15.83 28.56 -17.24
C ARG A 41 -17.31 28.60 -17.63
N HIS A 42 -18.06 27.53 -17.33
CA HIS A 42 -19.48 27.44 -17.67
C HIS A 42 -20.37 28.32 -16.79
N LEU A 43 -20.03 28.53 -15.51
CA LEU A 43 -20.72 29.48 -14.64
C LEU A 43 -20.54 30.93 -15.11
N ILE A 44 -19.30 31.30 -15.47
CA ILE A 44 -19.00 32.65 -15.98
C ILE A 44 -19.67 32.86 -17.35
N ALA A 45 -19.65 31.87 -18.23
CA ALA A 45 -20.34 31.94 -19.53
C ALA A 45 -21.86 32.11 -19.40
N ALA A 46 -22.45 31.68 -18.27
CA ALA A 46 -23.86 31.90 -17.94
C ALA A 46 -24.14 33.29 -17.33
N GLY A 47 -23.11 34.11 -17.08
CA GLY A 47 -23.25 35.49 -16.61
C GLY A 47 -23.16 35.67 -15.08
N HIS A 48 -22.62 34.69 -14.37
CA HIS A 48 -22.46 34.73 -12.91
C HIS A 48 -21.06 35.21 -12.49
N ASP A 49 -20.96 35.68 -11.25
CA ASP A 49 -19.68 36.01 -10.61
C ASP A 49 -19.14 34.78 -9.89
N VAL A 50 -17.85 34.49 -10.06
CA VAL A 50 -17.20 33.32 -9.44
C VAL A 50 -15.93 33.74 -8.73
N HIS A 51 -15.94 33.57 -7.41
CA HIS A 51 -14.79 33.77 -6.53
C HIS A 51 -14.08 32.44 -6.29
N VAL A 52 -12.95 32.22 -6.96
CA VAL A 52 -12.12 31.03 -6.78
C VAL A 52 -11.19 31.23 -5.58
N VAL A 53 -11.28 30.35 -4.59
CA VAL A 53 -10.42 30.32 -3.40
C VAL A 53 -9.49 29.12 -3.49
N THR A 54 -8.20 29.34 -3.66
CA THR A 54 -7.24 28.24 -3.89
C THR A 54 -5.79 28.60 -3.55
N GLY A 55 -4.99 27.57 -3.26
CA GLY A 55 -3.52 27.67 -3.21
C GLY A 55 -2.85 27.55 -4.59
N ALA A 56 -3.59 27.15 -5.62
CA ALA A 56 -3.05 26.96 -6.97
C ALA A 56 -2.59 28.29 -7.62
N PRO A 57 -1.62 28.27 -8.55
CA PRO A 57 -1.19 29.46 -9.26
C PRO A 57 -2.32 30.11 -10.09
N GLU A 58 -2.42 31.43 -10.01
CA GLU A 58 -3.48 32.22 -10.68
C GLU A 58 -3.52 32.03 -12.20
N PHE A 59 -2.36 31.85 -12.83
CA PHE A 59 -2.25 31.67 -14.28
C PHE A 59 -3.05 30.48 -14.82
N VAL A 60 -3.32 29.47 -13.98
CA VAL A 60 -4.12 28.29 -14.35
C VAL A 60 -5.54 28.69 -14.76
N PHE A 61 -6.09 29.75 -14.16
CA PHE A 61 -7.43 30.25 -14.46
C PHE A 61 -7.41 31.42 -15.44
N THR A 62 -6.53 32.39 -15.23
CA THR A 62 -6.55 33.66 -15.99
C THR A 62 -6.03 33.54 -17.42
N THR A 63 -5.25 32.50 -17.73
CA THR A 63 -4.86 32.20 -19.12
C THR A 63 -6.06 31.75 -19.95
N GLU A 64 -6.96 30.99 -19.31
CA GLU A 64 -8.07 30.29 -19.95
C GLU A 64 -9.39 31.07 -19.90
N ILE A 65 -9.58 31.88 -18.85
CA ILE A 65 -10.77 32.67 -18.61
C ILE A 65 -10.37 34.14 -18.46
N LYS A 66 -10.68 34.94 -19.48
CA LYS A 66 -10.52 36.40 -19.48
C LYS A 66 -11.89 37.04 -19.30
N SER A 67 -12.32 37.20 -18.05
CA SER A 67 -13.63 37.77 -17.70
C SER A 67 -13.52 38.65 -16.46
N PRO A 68 -14.20 39.81 -16.40
CA PRO A 68 -14.27 40.63 -15.19
C PRO A 68 -15.01 39.93 -14.02
N ASN A 69 -15.80 38.89 -14.32
CA ASN A 69 -16.58 38.13 -13.34
C ASN A 69 -15.78 37.00 -12.66
N LEU A 70 -14.50 36.83 -13.02
CA LEU A 70 -13.59 35.89 -12.36
C LEU A 70 -12.80 36.63 -11.28
N HIS A 71 -12.93 36.19 -10.04
CA HIS A 71 -12.17 36.74 -8.91
C HIS A 71 -11.33 35.64 -8.28
N ILE A 72 -10.03 35.84 -8.13
CA ILE A 72 -9.12 34.86 -7.51
C ILE A 72 -8.70 35.35 -6.13
N ARG A 73 -8.93 34.52 -5.10
CA ARG A 73 -8.47 34.74 -3.72
C ARG A 73 -7.47 33.64 -3.35
N LYS A 74 -6.19 34.01 -3.27
CA LYS A 74 -5.10 33.06 -2.98
C LYS A 74 -5.02 32.77 -1.48
N VAL A 75 -5.56 31.63 -1.06
CA VAL A 75 -5.56 31.16 0.33
C VAL A 75 -5.37 29.65 0.36
N LEU A 76 -4.54 29.17 1.29
CA LEU A 76 -4.33 27.74 1.52
C LEU A 76 -5.17 27.32 2.73
N LEU A 77 -6.22 26.53 2.49
CA LEU A 77 -7.16 26.06 3.52
C LEU A 77 -7.04 24.56 3.81
N ASP A 78 -6.32 23.84 2.95
CA ASP A 78 -5.85 22.48 3.16
C ASP A 78 -4.52 22.29 2.41
N CYS A 79 -3.73 21.31 2.83
CA CYS A 79 -2.45 20.97 2.20
C CYS A 79 -2.53 19.79 1.22
N GLY A 80 -3.65 19.04 1.23
CA GLY A 80 -3.76 17.71 0.64
C GLY A 80 -2.61 16.76 1.01
N ALA A 81 -2.27 15.85 0.10
CA ALA A 81 -1.16 14.91 0.31
C ALA A 81 0.20 15.54 -0.04
N VAL A 82 1.16 15.44 0.90
CA VAL A 82 2.56 15.82 0.72
C VAL A 82 3.28 14.74 -0.09
N GLN A 83 3.89 15.12 -1.19
CA GLN A 83 4.67 14.23 -2.05
C GLN A 83 6.14 14.25 -1.62
N ALA A 84 6.70 13.08 -1.31
CA ALA A 84 8.13 12.90 -1.07
C ALA A 84 8.92 12.97 -2.38
N ASP A 85 8.35 12.38 -3.43
CA ASP A 85 8.86 12.42 -4.81
C ASP A 85 7.68 12.37 -5.81
N ALA A 86 7.96 12.33 -7.11
CA ALA A 86 6.93 12.35 -8.16
C ALA A 86 5.93 11.17 -8.09
N LEU A 87 6.31 10.06 -7.43
CA LEU A 87 5.60 8.80 -7.32
C LEU A 87 5.22 8.41 -5.88
N THR A 88 5.80 9.04 -4.85
CA THR A 88 5.63 8.61 -3.46
C THR A 88 4.96 9.70 -2.60
N VAL A 89 3.91 9.32 -1.88
CA VAL A 89 3.26 10.19 -0.86
C VAL A 89 3.86 9.96 0.52
N ASP A 90 4.21 11.05 1.20
CA ASP A 90 4.59 11.03 2.62
C ASP A 90 3.34 11.17 3.50
N ARG A 91 2.88 10.05 4.05
CA ARG A 91 1.67 9.98 4.88
C ARG A 91 1.81 10.74 6.19
N LEU A 92 2.98 10.69 6.82
CA LEU A 92 3.20 11.34 8.12
C LEU A 92 3.33 12.84 7.94
N ALA A 93 4.14 13.29 6.98
CA ALA A 93 4.26 14.70 6.66
C ALA A 93 2.93 15.29 6.18
N SER A 94 2.08 14.51 5.48
CA SER A 94 0.72 14.94 5.11
C SER A 94 -0.14 15.24 6.34
N LEU A 95 -0.13 14.35 7.35
CA LEU A 95 -0.92 14.53 8.56
C LEU A 95 -0.43 15.69 9.42
N GLU A 96 0.88 15.82 9.57
CA GLU A 96 1.51 16.91 10.32
C GLU A 96 1.23 18.26 9.64
N LYS A 97 1.43 18.33 8.33
CA LYS A 97 1.14 19.56 7.58
C LYS A 97 -0.35 19.92 7.58
N TYR A 98 -1.25 18.94 7.53
CA TYR A 98 -2.68 19.22 7.66
C TYR A 98 -3.04 19.72 9.06
N HIS A 99 -2.40 19.15 10.09
CA HIS A 99 -2.58 19.61 11.47
C HIS A 99 -2.19 21.09 11.60
N GLU A 100 -1.02 21.46 11.09
CA GLU A 100 -0.55 22.86 11.10
C GLU A 100 -1.41 23.79 10.26
N THR A 101 -1.85 23.36 9.07
CA THR A 101 -2.53 24.25 8.12
C THR A 101 -4.03 24.42 8.36
N ALA A 102 -4.71 23.37 8.83
CA ALA A 102 -6.17 23.34 8.90
C ALA A 102 -6.73 23.04 10.30
N VAL A 103 -5.95 22.45 11.21
CA VAL A 103 -6.41 22.11 12.57
C VAL A 103 -6.04 23.19 13.58
N VAL A 104 -4.76 23.59 13.63
CA VAL A 104 -4.28 24.61 14.58
C VAL A 104 -4.96 25.98 14.37
N PRO A 105 -5.00 26.56 13.15
CA PRO A 105 -5.61 27.88 12.92
C PRO A 105 -7.13 27.82 12.67
N ARG A 106 -7.80 26.68 12.93
CA ARG A 106 -9.16 26.39 12.47
C ARG A 106 -10.20 27.45 12.85
N GLU A 107 -10.24 27.87 14.11
CA GLU A 107 -11.22 28.86 14.58
C GLU A 107 -11.05 30.20 13.84
N SER A 108 -9.80 30.61 13.61
CA SER A 108 -9.51 31.83 12.86
C SER A 108 -9.93 31.70 11.39
N ILE A 109 -9.65 30.55 10.77
CA ILE A 109 -10.07 30.26 9.39
C ILE A 109 -11.59 30.38 9.27
N LEU A 110 -12.35 29.65 10.10
CA LEU A 110 -13.82 29.65 10.03
C LEU A 110 -14.39 31.06 10.18
N ARG A 111 -13.93 31.84 11.16
CA ARG A 111 -14.39 33.22 11.34
C ARG A 111 -14.13 34.08 10.09
N THR A 112 -12.90 34.04 9.57
CA THR A 112 -12.52 34.81 8.38
C THR A 112 -13.29 34.39 7.14
N GLU A 113 -13.52 33.10 6.93
CA GLU A 113 -14.28 32.60 5.78
C GLU A 113 -15.76 32.96 5.90
N VAL A 114 -16.38 32.86 7.08
CA VAL A 114 -17.77 33.28 7.30
C VAL A 114 -17.96 34.78 7.04
N GLU A 115 -17.07 35.62 7.58
CA GLU A 115 -17.09 37.07 7.33
C GLU A 115 -16.94 37.38 5.84
N TRP A 116 -16.02 36.69 5.15
CA TRP A 116 -15.76 36.89 3.73
C TRP A 116 -16.92 36.44 2.85
N LEU A 117 -17.49 35.25 3.09
CA LEU A 117 -18.64 34.71 2.35
C LEU A 117 -19.85 35.66 2.42
N ASN A 118 -20.10 36.24 3.60
CA ASN A 118 -21.15 37.25 3.78
C ASN A 118 -20.82 38.56 3.05
N SER A 119 -19.55 38.98 3.03
CA SER A 119 -19.13 40.23 2.38
C SER A 119 -19.34 40.22 0.87
N ILE A 120 -19.12 39.06 0.22
CA ILE A 120 -19.35 38.88 -1.21
C ILE A 120 -20.80 38.52 -1.53
N LYS A 121 -21.65 38.31 -0.51
CA LYS A 121 -23.04 37.85 -0.65
C LYS A 121 -23.15 36.57 -1.49
N ALA A 122 -22.34 35.57 -1.17
CA ALA A 122 -22.33 34.31 -1.91
C ALA A 122 -23.70 33.61 -1.85
N ASP A 123 -24.23 33.23 -3.01
CA ASP A 123 -25.49 32.47 -3.14
C ASP A 123 -25.27 30.97 -2.94
N LEU A 124 -24.08 30.46 -3.32
CA LEU A 124 -23.71 29.06 -3.17
C LEU A 124 -22.20 28.91 -2.96
N VAL A 125 -21.83 28.04 -2.01
CA VAL A 125 -20.45 27.58 -1.83
C VAL A 125 -20.24 26.28 -2.58
N VAL A 126 -19.22 26.23 -3.43
CA VAL A 126 -18.82 25.02 -4.15
C VAL A 126 -17.45 24.59 -3.67
N SER A 127 -17.27 23.31 -3.35
CA SER A 127 -16.00 22.78 -2.87
C SER A 127 -15.48 21.65 -3.75
N ASP A 128 -14.32 21.84 -4.38
CA ASP A 128 -13.48 20.76 -4.87
C ASP A 128 -12.62 20.27 -3.70
N VAL A 129 -13.29 19.53 -2.80
CA VAL A 129 -12.80 18.81 -1.60
C VAL A 129 -12.12 19.62 -0.49
N VAL A 130 -12.24 20.94 -0.45
CA VAL A 130 -11.81 21.72 0.73
C VAL A 130 -12.81 21.48 1.88
N PRO A 131 -12.45 20.79 2.98
CA PRO A 131 -13.44 20.40 4.01
C PRO A 131 -14.02 21.62 4.73
N VAL A 132 -13.13 22.51 5.19
CA VAL A 132 -13.51 23.69 5.99
C VAL A 132 -14.49 24.63 5.26
N ALA A 133 -14.53 24.60 3.93
CA ALA A 133 -15.48 25.38 3.14
C ALA A 133 -16.94 24.97 3.38
N CYS A 134 -17.20 23.67 3.57
CA CYS A 134 -18.55 23.16 3.86
C CYS A 134 -19.05 23.63 5.23
N ARG A 135 -18.14 23.63 6.22
CA ARG A 135 -18.44 24.12 7.56
C ARG A 135 -18.62 25.64 7.59
N ALA A 136 -17.73 26.39 6.94
CA ALA A 136 -17.85 27.85 6.84
C ALA A 136 -19.16 28.28 6.14
N ALA A 137 -19.57 27.56 5.09
CA ALA A 137 -20.86 27.80 4.44
C ALA A 137 -22.04 27.60 5.41
N ALA A 138 -22.05 26.50 6.16
CA ALA A 138 -23.09 26.22 7.14
C ALA A 138 -23.14 27.26 8.27
N ASP A 139 -21.98 27.67 8.80
CA ASP A 139 -21.88 28.71 9.83
C ASP A 139 -22.33 30.09 9.28
N ALA A 140 -22.16 30.35 7.98
CA ALA A 140 -22.67 31.53 7.29
C ALA A 140 -24.16 31.42 6.88
N GLY A 141 -24.81 30.26 7.05
CA GLY A 141 -26.18 30.02 6.59
C GLY A 141 -26.32 29.88 5.06
N ILE A 142 -25.25 29.57 4.36
CA ILE A 142 -25.18 29.42 2.89
C ILE A 142 -25.13 27.93 2.54
N ARG A 143 -25.81 27.54 1.46
CA ARG A 143 -25.81 26.14 0.97
C ARG A 143 -24.45 25.80 0.37
N SER A 144 -24.01 24.56 0.54
CA SER A 144 -22.76 24.07 -0.06
C SER A 144 -22.94 22.79 -0.86
N VAL A 145 -22.19 22.67 -1.96
CA VAL A 145 -22.13 21.49 -2.84
C VAL A 145 -20.67 21.11 -3.10
N CYS A 146 -20.35 19.81 -3.02
CA CYS A 146 -19.02 19.32 -3.37
C CYS A 146 -18.99 18.82 -4.82
N VAL A 147 -17.86 18.99 -5.52
CA VAL A 147 -17.64 18.47 -6.88
C VAL A 147 -16.30 17.75 -6.92
N THR A 148 -16.30 16.41 -6.93
CA THR A 148 -15.07 15.60 -6.80
C THR A 148 -15.31 14.11 -7.11
N ASN A 149 -14.23 13.34 -7.22
CA ASN A 149 -14.23 11.89 -7.24
C ASN A 149 -13.68 11.24 -5.95
N PHE A 150 -13.04 11.97 -5.03
CA PHE A 150 -12.59 11.41 -3.74
C PHE A 150 -12.85 12.38 -2.58
N SER A 151 -12.59 11.96 -1.34
CA SER A 151 -12.69 12.80 -0.15
C SER A 151 -11.48 12.64 0.79
N TRP A 152 -11.05 13.70 1.47
CA TRP A 152 -9.85 13.66 2.32
C TRP A 152 -9.98 12.75 3.54
N ASP A 153 -11.19 12.54 4.07
CA ASP A 153 -11.43 11.58 5.16
C ASP A 153 -11.11 10.15 4.72
N PHE A 154 -11.44 9.79 3.48
CA PHE A 154 -11.06 8.49 2.91
C PHE A 154 -9.55 8.38 2.75
N ILE A 155 -8.89 9.38 2.16
CA ILE A 155 -7.43 9.36 1.94
C ILE A 155 -6.69 9.29 3.28
N TYR A 156 -7.02 10.15 4.24
CA TYR A 156 -6.30 10.21 5.52
C TYR A 156 -6.64 9.08 6.48
N SER A 157 -7.75 8.35 6.27
CA SER A 157 -8.09 7.18 7.08
C SER A 157 -6.97 6.13 7.10
N GLU A 158 -6.25 5.94 5.99
CA GLU A 158 -5.10 5.03 5.95
C GLU A 158 -3.83 5.63 6.54
N TYR A 159 -3.68 6.96 6.48
CA TYR A 159 -2.49 7.62 6.99
C TYR A 159 -2.49 7.59 8.52
N VAL A 160 -3.65 7.83 9.15
CA VAL A 160 -3.78 7.80 10.62
C VAL A 160 -3.57 6.41 11.21
N VAL A 161 -3.85 5.35 10.43
CA VAL A 161 -3.54 3.97 10.84
C VAL A 161 -2.04 3.77 10.97
N ALA A 162 -1.22 4.46 10.17
CA ALA A 162 0.24 4.38 10.25
C ALA A 162 0.88 5.34 11.26
N ALA A 163 0.19 6.43 11.63
CA ALA A 163 0.71 7.49 12.49
C ALA A 163 0.33 7.34 13.99
N GLY A 164 -0.41 6.30 14.36
CA GLY A 164 -0.85 6.07 15.73
C GLY A 164 -2.06 6.91 16.16
N HIS A 165 -2.21 7.17 17.47
CA HIS A 165 -3.44 7.76 18.03
C HIS A 165 -3.58 9.28 17.81
N HIS A 166 -2.47 10.01 17.70
CA HIS A 166 -2.45 11.49 17.75
C HIS A 166 -3.23 12.17 16.62
N HIS A 167 -3.26 11.57 15.42
CA HIS A 167 -3.89 12.18 14.24
C HIS A 167 -5.31 11.68 13.96
N ARG A 168 -5.85 10.76 14.76
CA ARG A 168 -7.15 10.13 14.47
C ARG A 168 -8.27 11.18 14.35
N SER A 169 -8.29 12.17 15.24
CA SER A 169 -9.29 13.25 15.26
C SER A 169 -9.40 14.03 13.95
N ILE A 170 -8.33 14.09 13.15
CA ILE A 170 -8.32 14.78 11.85
C ILE A 170 -9.37 14.19 10.91
N VAL A 171 -9.42 12.86 10.79
CA VAL A 171 -10.36 12.16 9.88
C VAL A 171 -11.80 12.43 10.31
N TRP A 172 -12.06 12.40 11.63
CA TRP A 172 -13.37 12.71 12.19
C TRP A 172 -13.79 14.15 11.88
N GLN A 173 -12.88 15.11 12.02
CA GLN A 173 -13.15 16.51 11.72
C GLN A 173 -13.47 16.73 10.24
N ILE A 174 -12.72 16.10 9.34
CA ILE A 174 -12.95 16.21 7.89
C ILE A 174 -14.32 15.63 7.49
N ALA A 175 -14.64 14.44 8.00
CA ALA A 175 -15.93 13.81 7.71
C ALA A 175 -17.11 14.63 8.27
N GLU A 176 -16.95 15.23 9.46
CA GLU A 176 -17.94 16.16 10.00
C GLU A 176 -18.13 17.37 9.09
N ASP A 177 -17.04 17.98 8.63
CA ASP A 177 -17.10 19.16 7.75
C ASP A 177 -17.83 18.86 6.44
N TYR A 178 -17.52 17.75 5.78
CA TYR A 178 -18.22 17.33 4.58
C TYR A 178 -19.70 17.00 4.82
N SER A 179 -20.09 16.59 6.03
CA SER A 179 -21.48 16.25 6.35
C SER A 179 -22.43 17.46 6.33
N HIS A 180 -21.88 18.69 6.35
CA HIS A 180 -22.64 19.94 6.19
C HIS A 180 -22.95 20.27 4.73
N CYS A 181 -22.32 19.57 3.79
CA CYS A 181 -22.60 19.70 2.36
C CYS A 181 -24.00 19.16 2.03
N GLU A 182 -24.72 19.85 1.15
CA GLU A 182 -26.09 19.45 0.78
C GLU A 182 -26.10 18.17 -0.07
N PHE A 183 -25.24 18.10 -1.08
CA PHE A 183 -24.99 16.89 -1.86
C PHE A 183 -23.64 16.96 -2.57
N LEU A 184 -23.18 15.81 -3.06
CA LEU A 184 -21.98 15.65 -3.87
C LEU A 184 -22.34 15.49 -5.35
N LEU A 185 -21.72 16.30 -6.21
CA LEU A 185 -21.58 16.01 -7.63
C LEU A 185 -20.36 15.11 -7.82
N ARG A 186 -20.61 13.82 -8.03
CA ARG A 186 -19.57 12.80 -8.07
C ARG A 186 -19.06 12.59 -9.49
N LEU A 187 -17.76 12.77 -9.65
CA LEU A 187 -17.07 12.58 -10.93
C LEU A 187 -16.71 11.09 -11.15
N PRO A 188 -16.57 10.61 -12.39
CA PRO A 188 -16.15 9.23 -12.68
C PRO A 188 -14.80 8.86 -12.06
N GLY A 189 -14.54 7.56 -11.84
CA GLY A 189 -13.31 7.11 -11.18
C GLY A 189 -13.28 7.45 -9.69
N TYR A 190 -14.45 7.38 -9.03
CA TYR A 190 -14.61 7.80 -7.65
C TYR A 190 -14.21 6.76 -6.61
N CYS A 191 -13.72 7.25 -5.47
CA CYS A 191 -13.52 6.50 -4.25
C CYS A 191 -14.83 6.37 -3.45
N PRO A 192 -14.92 5.44 -2.49
CA PRO A 192 -15.89 5.50 -1.42
C PRO A 192 -15.84 6.85 -0.70
N MET A 193 -16.97 7.55 -0.62
CA MET A 193 -17.05 8.82 0.10
C MET A 193 -18.28 8.83 1.04
N PRO A 194 -18.22 8.08 2.15
CA PRO A 194 -19.36 7.86 3.03
C PRO A 194 -19.79 9.10 3.83
N ALA A 195 -18.94 10.13 3.89
CA ALA A 195 -19.26 11.42 4.49
C ALA A 195 -20.39 12.15 3.73
N PHE A 196 -20.51 11.92 2.42
CA PHE A 196 -21.60 12.47 1.62
C PHE A 196 -22.79 11.54 1.62
N ARG A 197 -23.93 12.09 1.99
CA ARG A 197 -25.17 11.35 2.07
C ARG A 197 -25.85 11.22 0.71
N ASP A 198 -25.88 12.33 0.00
CA ASP A 198 -26.70 12.57 -1.16
C ASP A 198 -25.75 12.83 -2.33
N VAL A 199 -25.88 12.02 -3.39
CA VAL A 199 -24.88 11.95 -4.47
C VAL A 199 -25.58 11.99 -5.82
N ILE A 200 -25.07 12.84 -6.72
CA ILE A 200 -25.48 12.95 -8.12
C ILE A 200 -24.25 12.67 -8.97
N ASP A 201 -24.27 11.58 -9.72
CA ASP A 201 -23.20 11.27 -10.67
C ASP A 201 -23.28 12.22 -11.87
N VAL A 202 -22.15 12.83 -12.23
CA VAL A 202 -22.03 13.71 -13.40
C VAL A 202 -21.10 13.10 -14.44
N PRO A 203 -21.24 13.49 -15.73
CA PRO A 203 -20.33 13.01 -16.77
C PRO A 203 -18.87 13.45 -16.54
N LEU A 204 -17.97 12.91 -17.36
CA LEU A 204 -16.54 13.21 -17.26
C LEU A 204 -16.28 14.70 -17.49
N VAL A 205 -15.49 15.31 -16.61
CA VAL A 205 -15.04 16.70 -16.72
C VAL A 205 -13.70 16.73 -17.44
N VAL A 206 -13.69 17.40 -18.59
CA VAL A 206 -12.56 17.42 -19.53
C VAL A 206 -12.41 18.82 -20.09
N ARG A 207 -11.17 19.33 -20.12
CA ARG A 207 -10.83 20.60 -20.80
C ARG A 207 -10.90 20.44 -22.30
N ARG A 208 -11.48 21.39 -23.03
CA ARG A 208 -11.65 21.34 -24.49
C ARG A 208 -10.32 21.55 -25.23
N LEU A 209 -10.21 20.98 -26.42
CA LEU A 209 -9.09 21.27 -27.33
C LEU A 209 -9.21 22.69 -27.89
N HIS A 210 -8.08 23.39 -27.96
CA HIS A 210 -7.97 24.66 -28.69
C HIS A 210 -7.53 24.42 -30.14
N LYS A 211 -6.71 23.40 -30.37
CA LYS A 211 -6.13 23.08 -31.67
C LYS A 211 -6.35 21.61 -32.03
N SER A 212 -6.45 21.35 -33.32
CA SER A 212 -6.45 19.99 -33.85
C SER A 212 -5.04 19.37 -33.79
N ARG A 213 -4.99 18.03 -33.85
CA ARG A 213 -3.73 17.27 -33.93
C ARG A 213 -2.80 17.79 -35.04
N SER A 214 -3.32 18.08 -36.22
CA SER A 214 -2.51 18.53 -37.37
C SER A 214 -1.89 19.91 -37.14
N GLU A 215 -2.64 20.82 -36.52
CA GLU A 215 -2.14 22.17 -36.19
C GLU A 215 -1.00 22.12 -35.18
N VAL A 216 -1.17 21.36 -34.09
CA VAL A 216 -0.14 21.20 -33.05
C VAL A 216 1.13 20.58 -33.63
N ARG A 217 1.00 19.52 -34.45
CA ARG A 217 2.17 18.84 -35.05
C ARG A 217 2.91 19.73 -36.03
N LYS A 218 2.19 20.54 -36.81
CA LYS A 218 2.78 21.53 -37.71
C LYS A 218 3.57 22.61 -36.96
N GLU A 219 3.05 23.10 -35.83
CA GLU A 219 3.75 24.08 -34.98
C GLU A 219 5.02 23.50 -34.35
N LEU A 220 5.01 22.21 -34.01
CA LEU A 220 6.18 21.50 -33.48
C LEU A 220 7.17 21.06 -34.59
N GLY A 221 6.82 21.20 -35.87
CA GLY A 221 7.64 20.73 -36.99
C GLY A 221 7.73 19.20 -37.09
N ILE A 222 6.72 18.48 -36.59
CA ILE A 222 6.69 17.01 -36.54
C ILE A 222 5.77 16.49 -37.64
N ALA A 223 6.28 15.61 -38.52
CA ALA A 223 5.49 14.99 -39.58
C ALA A 223 4.46 13.99 -39.01
N ASP A 224 3.31 13.80 -39.67
CA ASP A 224 2.18 13.01 -39.14
C ASP A 224 2.46 11.52 -38.92
N ASP A 225 3.45 10.96 -39.61
CA ASP A 225 3.89 9.56 -39.51
C ASP A 225 4.82 9.29 -38.32
N VAL A 226 5.44 10.34 -37.75
CA VAL A 226 6.37 10.21 -36.62
C VAL A 226 5.61 9.90 -35.32
N LYS A 227 5.97 8.83 -34.63
CA LYS A 227 5.31 8.49 -33.36
C LYS A 227 5.78 9.39 -32.22
N MET A 228 4.82 9.89 -31.44
CA MET A 228 5.06 10.85 -30.37
C MET A 228 4.52 10.36 -29.03
N VAL A 229 5.35 10.39 -27.99
CA VAL A 229 4.94 10.14 -26.60
C VAL A 229 5.01 11.43 -25.80
N ILE A 230 3.98 11.76 -25.03
CA ILE A 230 4.03 12.86 -24.06
C ILE A 230 4.44 12.32 -22.70
N PHE A 231 5.45 12.93 -22.10
CA PHE A 231 6.01 12.57 -20.82
C PHE A 231 5.64 13.61 -19.77
N ASN A 232 4.80 13.24 -18.80
CA ASN A 232 4.27 14.19 -17.83
C ASN A 232 4.09 13.57 -16.43
N PHE A 233 4.91 14.05 -15.48
CA PHE A 233 4.90 13.67 -14.06
C PHE A 233 4.48 14.85 -13.14
N GLY A 234 3.82 15.86 -13.68
CA GLY A 234 3.05 16.84 -12.89
C GLY A 234 3.86 17.90 -12.13
N GLY A 235 4.73 18.65 -12.80
CA GLY A 235 5.32 19.90 -12.30
C GLY A 235 6.41 19.77 -11.22
N GLN A 236 6.67 18.57 -10.69
CA GLN A 236 7.85 18.31 -9.88
C GLN A 236 9.07 18.01 -10.79
N PRO A 237 10.27 18.53 -10.48
CA PRO A 237 11.48 18.18 -11.21
C PRO A 237 11.72 16.67 -11.07
N ALA A 238 11.66 15.95 -12.19
CA ALA A 238 11.84 14.50 -12.16
C ALA A 238 13.30 14.13 -11.83
N GLY A 239 14.27 14.94 -12.25
CA GLY A 239 15.70 14.65 -12.03
C GLY A 239 16.19 13.41 -12.77
N TRP A 240 15.44 12.97 -13.81
CA TRP A 240 15.74 11.73 -14.52
C TRP A 240 16.79 11.97 -15.60
N LYS A 241 17.79 11.10 -15.64
CA LYS A 241 18.82 11.11 -16.70
C LYS A 241 18.30 10.34 -17.90
N LEU A 242 17.35 10.95 -18.63
CA LEU A 242 16.75 10.37 -19.83
C LEU A 242 17.84 10.05 -20.87
N LYS A 243 17.74 8.88 -21.51
CA LYS A 243 18.69 8.45 -22.54
C LYS A 243 17.98 8.18 -23.86
N LYS A 244 18.69 8.41 -24.98
CA LYS A 244 18.15 8.27 -26.33
C LYS A 244 17.56 6.87 -26.57
N GLU A 245 18.22 5.85 -26.05
CA GLU A 245 17.91 4.43 -26.21
C GLU A 245 16.63 3.97 -25.49
N TRP A 246 16.01 4.81 -24.67
CA TRP A 246 14.78 4.47 -23.94
C TRP A 246 13.53 4.50 -24.84
N LEU A 247 13.54 5.30 -25.91
CA LEU A 247 12.45 5.35 -26.89
C LEU A 247 12.68 4.36 -28.03
N PRO A 248 11.60 3.84 -28.67
CA PRO A 248 11.73 3.10 -29.91
C PRO A 248 12.35 3.97 -31.01
N ASP A 249 13.02 3.34 -31.98
CA ASP A 249 13.67 4.07 -33.06
C ASP A 249 12.66 4.89 -33.86
N GLY A 250 13.01 6.16 -34.13
CA GLY A 250 12.14 7.11 -34.85
C GLY A 250 11.06 7.79 -34.00
N TRP A 251 10.93 7.47 -32.70
CA TRP A 251 9.97 8.13 -31.82
C TRP A 251 10.52 9.41 -31.22
N LEU A 252 9.61 10.36 -30.96
CA LEU A 252 9.88 11.60 -30.24
C LEU A 252 9.14 11.62 -28.90
N CYS A 253 9.75 12.21 -27.88
CA CYS A 253 9.14 12.39 -26.57
C CYS A 253 8.97 13.87 -26.24
N LEU A 254 7.75 14.32 -25.96
CA LEU A 254 7.48 15.66 -25.46
C LEU A 254 7.58 15.69 -23.94
N VAL A 255 8.53 16.42 -23.37
CA VAL A 255 8.81 16.45 -21.93
C VAL A 255 8.14 17.67 -21.30
N CYS A 256 7.13 17.43 -20.45
CA CYS A 256 6.46 18.47 -19.66
C CYS A 256 7.23 18.79 -18.38
N GLY A 257 7.46 20.08 -18.12
CA GLY A 257 7.97 20.54 -16.82
C GLY A 257 9.49 20.37 -16.59
N ALA A 258 10.27 20.08 -17.64
CA ALA A 258 11.73 20.03 -17.55
C ALA A 258 12.32 21.40 -17.14
N SER A 259 13.38 21.38 -16.32
CA SER A 259 14.06 22.61 -15.88
C SER A 259 14.72 23.32 -17.06
N GLU A 260 14.77 24.65 -17.09
CA GLU A 260 15.44 25.43 -18.15
C GLU A 260 16.91 25.01 -18.37
N THR A 261 17.59 24.58 -17.32
CA THR A 261 18.99 24.13 -17.34
C THR A 261 19.18 22.65 -17.67
N GLU A 262 18.11 21.87 -17.83
CA GLU A 262 18.16 20.44 -18.10
C GLU A 262 18.45 20.19 -19.59
N GLU A 263 19.56 19.51 -19.87
CA GLU A 263 19.92 19.01 -21.19
C GLU A 263 19.18 17.69 -21.47
N LEU A 264 18.40 17.67 -22.56
CA LEU A 264 17.64 16.50 -22.98
C LEU A 264 18.27 15.86 -24.23
N PRO A 265 18.19 14.53 -24.40
CA PRO A 265 18.66 13.87 -25.61
C PRO A 265 17.90 14.36 -26.86
N PRO A 266 18.46 14.23 -28.08
CA PRO A 266 17.88 14.82 -29.30
C PRO A 266 16.44 14.39 -29.65
N ASN A 267 16.02 13.21 -29.21
CA ASN A 267 14.66 12.68 -29.39
C ASN A 267 13.69 13.06 -28.28
N PHE A 268 14.11 13.92 -27.34
CA PHE A 268 13.29 14.46 -26.26
C PHE A 268 13.15 15.97 -26.43
N ILE A 269 11.94 16.42 -26.74
CA ILE A 269 11.59 17.80 -27.01
C ILE A 269 11.05 18.42 -25.72
N LYS A 270 11.72 19.48 -25.27
CA LYS A 270 11.31 20.26 -24.11
C LYS A 270 10.10 21.12 -24.45
N LEU A 271 9.03 21.01 -23.66
CA LEU A 271 7.86 21.87 -23.78
C LEU A 271 7.99 23.13 -22.92
N ALA A 272 7.34 24.21 -23.37
CA ALA A 272 7.20 25.43 -22.57
C ALA A 272 6.39 25.16 -21.29
N LYS A 273 6.68 25.90 -20.22
CA LYS A 273 6.03 25.72 -18.91
C LYS A 273 4.53 26.00 -18.94
N ASP A 274 4.09 26.85 -19.86
CA ASP A 274 2.71 27.28 -20.09
C ASP A 274 2.03 26.53 -21.26
N ALA A 275 2.67 25.48 -21.79
CA ALA A 275 2.10 24.73 -22.90
C ALA A 275 0.77 24.07 -22.51
N TYR A 276 -0.24 24.24 -23.36
CA TYR A 276 -1.57 23.69 -23.13
C TYR A 276 -1.58 22.17 -23.33
N THR A 277 -1.48 21.43 -22.22
CA THR A 277 -1.32 19.97 -22.22
C THR A 277 -2.41 19.19 -22.97
N PRO A 278 -3.71 19.56 -22.93
CA PRO A 278 -4.75 18.82 -23.66
C PRO A 278 -4.51 18.73 -25.16
N ASP A 279 -4.07 19.83 -25.79
CA ASP A 279 -3.74 19.86 -27.23
C ASP A 279 -2.57 18.92 -27.55
N LEU A 280 -1.55 18.94 -26.71
CA LEU A 280 -0.36 18.09 -26.86
C LEU A 280 -0.67 16.61 -26.64
N MET A 281 -1.56 16.30 -25.69
CA MET A 281 -2.06 14.94 -25.46
C MET A 281 -2.81 14.43 -26.70
N ALA A 282 -3.77 15.19 -27.23
CA ALA A 282 -4.50 14.82 -28.44
C ALA A 282 -3.59 14.71 -29.69
N ALA A 283 -2.49 15.47 -29.72
CA ALA A 283 -1.50 15.40 -30.80
C ALA A 283 -0.53 14.20 -30.70
N SER A 284 -0.46 13.54 -29.54
CA SER A 284 0.43 12.41 -29.23
C SER A 284 -0.17 11.06 -29.60
N ASP A 285 0.66 10.03 -29.71
CA ASP A 285 0.24 8.63 -29.92
C ASP A 285 0.15 7.86 -28.61
N CYS A 286 0.82 8.33 -27.55
CA CYS A 286 0.81 7.73 -26.23
C CYS A 286 1.12 8.79 -25.15
N MET A 287 0.54 8.62 -23.96
CA MET A 287 0.90 9.32 -22.73
C MET A 287 1.78 8.41 -21.86
N LEU A 288 2.86 8.95 -21.31
CA LEU A 288 3.70 8.33 -20.28
C LEU A 288 3.73 9.23 -19.04
N GLY A 289 3.26 8.74 -17.89
CA GLY A 289 3.14 9.59 -16.72
C GLY A 289 2.59 8.91 -15.47
N LYS A 290 2.30 9.75 -14.47
CA LYS A 290 1.57 9.32 -13.26
C LYS A 290 0.06 9.50 -13.47
N ILE A 291 -0.74 8.61 -12.88
CA ILE A 291 -2.19 8.69 -12.94
C ILE A 291 -2.66 9.87 -12.10
N GLY A 292 -3.39 10.83 -12.66
CA GLY A 292 -4.13 11.85 -11.90
C GLY A 292 -5.42 12.17 -12.61
N TYR A 293 -6.47 12.55 -11.89
CA TYR A 293 -7.82 12.68 -12.44
C TYR A 293 -7.86 13.48 -13.75
N GLY A 294 -7.23 14.67 -13.80
CA GLY A 294 -7.22 15.51 -15.00
C GLY A 294 -6.53 14.86 -16.21
N THR A 295 -5.38 14.22 -16.01
CA THR A 295 -4.67 13.51 -17.09
C THR A 295 -5.44 12.28 -17.55
N VAL A 296 -6.06 11.55 -16.61
CA VAL A 296 -6.88 10.38 -16.90
C VAL A 296 -8.13 10.77 -17.68
N SER A 297 -8.83 11.83 -17.27
CA SER A 297 -10.05 12.27 -17.93
C SER A 297 -9.76 12.74 -19.36
N GLU A 298 -8.65 13.43 -19.57
CA GLU A 298 -8.18 13.86 -20.91
C GLU A 298 -7.74 12.67 -21.76
N ALA A 299 -6.99 11.72 -21.22
CA ALA A 299 -6.57 10.52 -21.95
C ALA A 299 -7.78 9.69 -22.43
N LEU A 300 -8.79 9.51 -21.58
CA LEU A 300 -10.02 8.81 -21.95
C LEU A 300 -10.82 9.58 -23.00
N ALA A 301 -11.04 10.88 -22.79
CA ALA A 301 -11.83 11.70 -23.71
C ALA A 301 -11.22 11.78 -25.11
N TYR A 302 -9.89 11.79 -25.20
CA TYR A 302 -9.15 11.85 -26.46
C TYR A 302 -8.69 10.48 -26.96
N LYS A 303 -9.12 9.40 -26.32
CA LYS A 303 -8.80 8.01 -26.68
C LYS A 303 -7.28 7.80 -26.86
N LEU A 304 -6.49 8.43 -25.98
CA LEU A 304 -5.03 8.39 -26.00
C LEU A 304 -4.54 7.25 -25.11
N PRO A 305 -3.85 6.24 -25.65
CA PRO A 305 -3.22 5.20 -24.83
C PRO A 305 -2.31 5.80 -23.76
N PHE A 306 -2.41 5.30 -22.53
CA PHE A 306 -1.73 5.81 -21.36
C PHE A 306 -0.89 4.72 -20.70
N VAL A 307 0.42 4.81 -20.88
CA VAL A 307 1.40 4.07 -20.10
C VAL A 307 1.61 4.79 -18.76
N PHE A 308 1.19 4.19 -17.67
CA PHE A 308 1.26 4.80 -16.35
C PHE A 308 2.20 4.06 -15.42
N VAL A 309 2.73 4.77 -14.43
CA VAL A 309 3.50 4.19 -13.32
C VAL A 309 2.72 4.39 -12.04
N ARG A 310 2.68 3.34 -11.20
CA ARG A 310 1.99 3.38 -9.92
C ARG A 310 2.60 4.40 -8.96
N ARG A 311 1.74 4.98 -8.13
CA ARG A 311 2.13 5.82 -7.01
C ARG A 311 1.85 5.14 -5.70
N ASP A 312 2.87 5.10 -4.87
CA ASP A 312 2.77 4.49 -3.56
C ASP A 312 1.99 5.41 -2.61
N TYR A 313 1.07 4.81 -1.87
CA TYR A 313 0.25 5.47 -0.83
C TYR A 313 -0.67 6.58 -1.35
N PHE A 314 -1.06 6.57 -2.62
CA PHE A 314 -2.09 7.45 -3.15
C PHE A 314 -3.42 6.72 -3.38
N ASN A 315 -4.31 6.78 -2.39
CA ASN A 315 -5.48 5.89 -2.29
C ASN A 315 -6.57 6.10 -3.36
N GLU A 316 -6.55 7.20 -4.09
CA GLU A 316 -7.44 7.44 -5.23
C GLU A 316 -6.98 6.69 -6.49
N GLU A 317 -5.68 6.40 -6.61
CA GLU A 317 -5.10 5.83 -7.83
C GLU A 317 -5.74 4.51 -8.27
N PRO A 318 -6.03 3.54 -7.38
CA PRO A 318 -6.67 2.29 -7.80
C PRO A 318 -7.98 2.50 -8.57
N PHE A 319 -8.78 3.51 -8.20
CA PHE A 319 -10.06 3.82 -8.85
C PHE A 319 -9.87 4.44 -10.23
N LEU A 320 -8.88 5.31 -10.39
CA LEU A 320 -8.54 5.93 -11.67
C LEU A 320 -7.89 4.94 -12.63
N ARG A 321 -6.99 4.09 -12.13
CA ARG A 321 -6.42 2.96 -12.88
C ARG A 321 -7.51 2.05 -13.40
N ASN A 322 -8.45 1.66 -12.53
CA ASN A 322 -9.57 0.81 -12.91
C ASN A 322 -10.40 1.44 -14.03
N MET A 323 -10.55 2.76 -14.00
CA MET A 323 -11.20 3.49 -15.08
C MET A 323 -10.40 3.40 -16.40
N LEU A 324 -9.08 3.63 -16.39
CA LEU A 324 -8.23 3.51 -17.58
C LEU A 324 -8.29 2.12 -18.21
N GLU A 325 -8.18 1.08 -17.39
CA GLU A 325 -8.17 -0.30 -17.87
C GLU A 325 -9.55 -0.74 -18.39
N HIS A 326 -10.63 -0.35 -17.71
CA HIS A 326 -12.00 -0.67 -18.14
C HIS A 326 -12.28 -0.18 -19.57
N TYR A 327 -11.73 0.97 -19.94
CA TYR A 327 -11.87 1.56 -21.27
C TYR A 327 -10.68 1.25 -22.20
N GLN A 328 -9.89 0.20 -21.91
CA GLN A 328 -8.75 -0.26 -22.72
C GLN A 328 -7.74 0.84 -23.05
N CYS A 329 -7.54 1.76 -22.10
CA CYS A 329 -6.72 2.96 -22.27
C CYS A 329 -5.39 2.87 -21.52
N GLY A 330 -5.28 2.02 -20.49
CA GLY A 330 -4.11 1.97 -19.60
C GLY A 330 -3.16 0.80 -19.84
N ILE A 331 -1.85 1.05 -19.70
CA ILE A 331 -0.80 0.03 -19.51
C ILE A 331 0.01 0.40 -18.28
N GLU A 332 0.13 -0.52 -17.34
CA GLU A 332 1.01 -0.33 -16.18
C GLU A 332 2.46 -0.64 -16.55
N MET A 333 3.36 0.31 -16.30
CA MET A 333 4.81 0.11 -16.32
C MET A 333 5.32 0.05 -14.88
N ILE A 334 6.03 -1.03 -14.54
CA ILE A 334 6.64 -1.17 -13.22
C ILE A 334 7.73 -0.12 -13.00
N ARG A 335 7.88 0.34 -11.75
CA ARG A 335 8.80 1.43 -11.38
C ARG A 335 10.25 1.13 -11.79
N ARG A 336 10.70 -0.11 -11.67
CA ARG A 336 12.03 -0.57 -12.12
C ARG A 336 12.27 -0.26 -13.60
N ASP A 337 11.32 -0.62 -14.47
CA ASP A 337 11.47 -0.46 -15.93
C ASP A 337 11.43 1.01 -16.34
N LEU A 338 10.66 1.84 -15.61
CA LEU A 338 10.70 3.29 -15.75
C LEU A 338 12.09 3.85 -15.47
N LEU A 339 12.68 3.48 -14.33
CA LEU A 339 13.97 4.03 -13.86
C LEU A 339 15.17 3.51 -14.67
N THR A 340 15.09 2.27 -15.14
CA THR A 340 16.16 1.64 -15.96
C THR A 340 16.04 1.93 -17.45
N GLY A 341 14.91 2.49 -17.90
CA GLY A 341 14.71 2.90 -19.29
C GLY A 341 14.19 1.82 -20.23
N HIS A 342 13.63 0.73 -19.69
CA HIS A 342 13.03 -0.36 -20.47
C HIS A 342 11.64 0.02 -21.01
N TRP A 343 11.48 1.21 -21.61
CA TRP A 343 10.17 1.74 -22.00
C TRP A 343 9.65 1.18 -23.33
N LYS A 344 10.57 0.80 -24.24
CA LYS A 344 10.25 0.34 -25.61
C LYS A 344 9.12 -0.70 -25.68
N PRO A 345 9.09 -1.77 -24.86
CA PRO A 345 8.04 -2.78 -24.92
C PRO A 345 6.65 -2.20 -24.60
N TYR A 346 6.58 -1.37 -23.55
CA TYR A 346 5.34 -0.72 -23.11
C TYR A 346 4.82 0.27 -24.15
N LEU A 347 5.69 1.09 -24.73
CA LEU A 347 5.31 2.08 -25.76
C LEU A 347 4.82 1.40 -27.06
N ARG A 348 5.49 0.33 -27.49
CA ARG A 348 5.06 -0.46 -28.65
C ARG A 348 3.70 -1.11 -28.41
N ARG A 349 3.42 -1.57 -27.19
CA ARG A 349 2.11 -2.11 -26.84
C ARG A 349 1.03 -1.03 -26.78
N ALA A 350 1.35 0.15 -26.24
CA ALA A 350 0.39 1.25 -26.09
C ALA A 350 -0.27 1.64 -27.41
N VAL A 351 0.50 1.72 -28.50
CA VAL A 351 -0.03 2.03 -29.84
C VAL A 351 -0.89 0.93 -30.47
N THR A 352 -0.94 -0.26 -29.87
CA THR A 352 -1.86 -1.34 -30.29
C THR A 352 -3.18 -1.33 -29.54
N LEU A 353 -3.32 -0.51 -28.50
CA LEU A 353 -4.57 -0.40 -27.75
C LEU A 353 -5.66 0.28 -28.57
N GLN A 354 -6.92 -0.07 -28.28
CA GLN A 354 -8.10 0.56 -28.86
C GLN A 354 -8.97 1.17 -27.74
N PRO A 355 -8.62 2.36 -27.23
CA PRO A 355 -9.39 2.98 -26.15
C PRO A 355 -10.86 3.20 -26.55
N CYS A 356 -11.79 2.79 -25.69
CA CYS A 356 -13.22 2.65 -26.02
C CYS A 356 -14.15 3.54 -25.18
N TYR A 357 -13.67 4.69 -24.70
CA TYR A 357 -14.50 5.61 -23.94
C TYR A 357 -15.52 6.34 -24.84
N ASP A 358 -16.80 6.01 -24.69
CA ASP A 358 -17.91 6.56 -25.51
C ASP A 358 -18.98 7.28 -24.67
N HIS A 359 -18.71 7.56 -23.40
CA HIS A 359 -19.61 8.30 -22.52
C HIS A 359 -19.49 9.83 -22.68
N PRO A 360 -20.49 10.63 -22.23
CA PRO A 360 -20.43 12.07 -22.36
C PRO A 360 -19.26 12.72 -21.59
N ILE A 361 -18.60 13.69 -22.23
CA ILE A 361 -17.47 14.46 -21.69
C ILE A 361 -17.83 15.91 -21.31
N ASN A 362 -19.12 16.22 -21.24
CA ASN A 362 -19.65 17.55 -20.93
C ASN A 362 -19.90 17.75 -19.43
N GLY A 363 -19.16 17.05 -18.56
CA GLY A 363 -19.35 17.08 -17.11
C GLY A 363 -19.27 18.49 -16.52
N GLY A 364 -18.38 19.33 -17.03
CA GLY A 364 -18.24 20.73 -16.57
C GLY A 364 -19.52 21.55 -16.78
N GLN A 365 -20.17 21.37 -17.93
CA GLN A 365 -21.43 22.03 -18.26
C GLN A 365 -22.59 21.50 -17.39
N VAL A 366 -22.68 20.18 -17.24
CA VAL A 366 -23.73 19.53 -16.43
C VAL A 366 -23.60 19.93 -14.96
N ALA A 367 -22.39 19.92 -14.41
CA ALA A 367 -22.14 20.37 -13.05
C ALA A 367 -22.51 21.84 -12.87
N ALA A 368 -22.07 22.73 -13.77
CA ALA A 368 -22.42 24.15 -13.71
C ALA A 368 -23.94 24.38 -13.76
N HIS A 369 -24.69 23.62 -14.56
CA HIS A 369 -26.15 23.73 -14.62
C HIS A 369 -26.83 23.28 -13.32
N ILE A 370 -26.39 22.16 -12.73
CA ILE A 370 -26.91 21.70 -11.43
C ILE A 370 -26.61 22.72 -10.32
N LEU A 371 -25.41 23.32 -10.33
CA LEU A 371 -25.02 24.36 -9.37
C LEU A 371 -25.89 25.63 -9.50
N GLN A 372 -26.16 26.07 -10.73
CA GLN A 372 -27.07 27.20 -11.01
C GLN A 372 -28.47 26.95 -10.46
N ASP A 373 -29.06 25.81 -10.82
CA ASP A 373 -30.38 25.42 -10.36
C ASP A 373 -30.45 25.35 -8.82
N THR A 374 -29.39 24.82 -8.20
CA THR A 374 -29.28 24.71 -6.74
C THR A 374 -29.23 26.08 -6.08
N ALA A 375 -28.40 26.98 -6.60
CA ALA A 375 -28.32 28.37 -6.12
C ALA A 375 -29.65 29.13 -6.28
N SER A 376 -30.39 28.87 -7.37
CA SER A 376 -31.75 29.41 -7.58
C SER A 376 -32.84 28.72 -6.75
N GLY A 377 -32.50 27.78 -5.86
CA GLY A 377 -33.43 27.18 -4.90
C GLY A 377 -34.08 25.86 -5.34
N LYS A 378 -33.71 25.30 -6.51
CA LYS A 378 -34.19 23.99 -6.95
C LYS A 378 -33.60 22.88 -6.08
N LYS A 379 -34.47 22.04 -5.52
CA LYS A 379 -34.06 20.86 -4.74
C LYS A 379 -33.95 19.64 -5.64
N TYR A 380 -32.75 19.09 -5.73
CA TYR A 380 -32.51 17.85 -6.49
C TYR A 380 -32.82 16.58 -5.70
N ILE A 381 -32.89 16.64 -4.37
CA ILE A 381 -32.98 15.47 -3.48
C ILE A 381 -34.05 15.70 -2.40
N SER A 382 -34.77 14.64 -2.01
CA SER A 382 -35.93 14.73 -1.11
C SER A 382 -35.49 15.08 0.32
N GLY A 383 -36.10 16.11 0.91
CA GLY A 383 -35.78 16.63 2.26
C GLY A 383 -36.16 15.72 3.44
N LYS A 384 -36.21 14.40 3.25
CA LYS A 384 -36.45 13.45 4.34
C LYS A 384 -35.13 13.17 5.04
N LEU A 385 -34.92 13.84 6.17
CA LEU A 385 -33.76 13.80 7.08
C LEU A 385 -32.68 14.84 6.68
N SER A 386 -32.46 15.84 7.53
CA SER A 386 -31.21 16.63 7.57
C SER A 386 -30.49 16.24 8.87
N GLY A 387 -29.27 15.73 8.76
CA GLY A 387 -28.49 15.23 9.90
C GLY A 387 -27.56 14.10 9.48
N ALA A 388 -26.39 14.04 10.12
CA ALA A 388 -25.40 12.99 9.88
C ALA A 388 -26.04 11.59 10.02
N ARG A 389 -25.72 10.64 9.13
CA ARG A 389 -25.68 9.24 9.58
C ARG A 389 -24.76 9.24 10.79
N ARG A 390 -25.07 8.50 11.86
CA ARG A 390 -24.15 8.40 13.01
C ARG A 390 -22.78 8.17 12.42
N LEU A 391 -21.80 9.02 12.71
CA LEU A 391 -20.45 9.00 12.15
C LEU A 391 -19.82 7.57 12.22
N ARG A 392 -20.28 6.79 13.21
CA ARG A 392 -20.15 5.33 13.34
C ARG A 392 -20.48 4.52 12.07
N ASP A 393 -21.58 4.81 11.38
CA ASP A 393 -22.03 4.10 10.18
C ASP A 393 -21.15 4.44 8.97
N ALA A 394 -20.57 5.65 8.88
CA ALA A 394 -19.57 5.99 7.87
C ALA A 394 -18.23 5.29 8.12
N ILE A 395 -17.89 5.02 9.38
CA ILE A 395 -16.71 4.24 9.77
C ILE A 395 -16.94 2.76 9.53
N VAL A 396 -18.11 2.21 9.90
CA VAL A 396 -18.47 0.82 9.63
C VAL A 396 -18.64 0.59 8.12
N LEU A 397 -19.21 1.53 7.35
CA LEU A 397 -19.24 1.44 5.88
C LEU A 397 -17.87 1.67 5.27
N GLY A 398 -17.06 2.63 5.71
CA GLY A 398 -15.69 2.81 5.22
C GLY A 398 -14.84 1.56 5.43
N TYR A 399 -15.03 0.91 6.58
CA TYR A 399 -14.45 -0.38 6.94
C TYR A 399 -15.00 -1.56 6.11
N GLN A 400 -16.30 -1.55 5.79
CA GLN A 400 -16.94 -2.55 4.91
C GLN A 400 -16.68 -2.30 3.41
N LEU A 401 -16.44 -1.06 3.00
CA LEU A 401 -16.20 -0.64 1.60
C LEU A 401 -14.74 -0.81 1.19
N GLN A 402 -13.79 -0.79 2.14
CA GLN A 402 -12.44 -1.37 1.94
C GLN A 402 -12.48 -2.88 1.67
N ARG A 403 -13.60 -3.55 2.00
CA ARG A 403 -13.90 -4.94 1.63
C ARG A 403 -14.91 -5.04 0.49
N SER A 404 -15.36 -3.93 -0.10
CA SER A 404 -16.13 -4.02 -1.35
C SER A 404 -15.15 -4.57 -2.37
N PRO A 405 -15.40 -5.77 -2.94
CA PRO A 405 -14.59 -6.23 -4.05
C PRO A 405 -14.59 -5.09 -5.06
N GLY A 406 -13.40 -4.53 -5.35
CA GLY A 406 -13.26 -3.77 -6.56
C GLY A 406 -13.79 -4.68 -7.64
N ARG A 407 -14.82 -4.25 -8.39
CA ARG A 407 -15.40 -5.12 -9.43
C ARG A 407 -14.23 -5.68 -10.23
N ASP A 408 -14.13 -7.01 -10.30
CA ASP A 408 -13.13 -7.72 -11.10
C ASP A 408 -13.09 -7.09 -12.50
N ILE A 409 -11.99 -6.40 -12.79
CA ILE A 409 -11.69 -5.75 -14.07
C ILE A 409 -10.48 -6.47 -14.65
N SER A 410 -10.64 -6.86 -15.92
CA SER A 410 -9.69 -7.58 -16.76
C SER A 410 -8.25 -7.07 -16.66
N ILE A 411 -7.29 -8.00 -16.57
CA ILE A 411 -5.87 -7.69 -16.76
C ILE A 411 -5.66 -7.10 -18.16
N PRO A 412 -4.79 -6.09 -18.32
CA PRO A 412 -4.13 -5.84 -19.60
C PRO A 412 -3.48 -7.11 -20.15
N ASP A 413 -3.63 -7.42 -21.46
CA ASP A 413 -3.01 -8.58 -22.15
C ASP A 413 -1.49 -8.75 -21.94
N TRP A 414 -0.82 -7.80 -21.29
CA TRP A 414 0.61 -7.81 -21.03
C TRP A 414 1.05 -8.86 -19.99
N TYR A 415 0.16 -9.28 -19.07
CA TYR A 415 0.41 -10.41 -18.17
C TYR A 415 -0.13 -11.75 -18.72
N SER A 416 -0.57 -11.81 -19.98
CA SER A 416 -0.91 -13.07 -20.67
C SER A 416 0.31 -13.66 -21.39
N LEU A 417 0.22 -14.94 -21.80
CA LEU A 417 1.32 -15.68 -22.45
C LEU A 417 1.95 -14.90 -23.60
N SER A 418 3.28 -14.97 -23.68
CA SER A 418 3.96 -14.72 -24.94
C SER A 418 3.68 -15.85 -25.92
N GLU A 419 3.32 -15.53 -27.17
CA GLU A 419 3.19 -16.51 -28.24
C GLU A 419 4.59 -17.07 -28.58
N LYS A 420 5.07 -18.02 -27.78
CA LYS A 420 5.93 -19.08 -28.33
C LYS A 420 4.98 -20.08 -28.97
N GLU A 421 5.31 -20.53 -30.18
CA GLU A 421 4.66 -21.64 -30.88
C GLU A 421 4.67 -22.91 -30.00
N THR A 422 3.79 -23.00 -29.00
CA THR A 422 3.25 -24.28 -28.63
C THR A 422 2.32 -24.62 -29.78
N GLY A 423 2.75 -25.59 -30.59
CA GLY A 423 1.82 -26.25 -31.49
C GLY A 423 0.67 -26.75 -30.64
N VAL A 424 -0.42 -25.99 -30.60
CA VAL A 424 -1.72 -26.43 -30.14
C VAL A 424 -2.10 -27.54 -31.13
N ARG A 425 -1.64 -28.76 -30.84
CA ARG A 425 -2.36 -29.92 -31.33
C ARG A 425 -3.78 -29.75 -30.78
N PRO A 426 -4.80 -29.80 -31.64
CA PRO A 426 -6.17 -29.82 -31.13
C PRO A 426 -6.23 -30.93 -30.09
N ALA A 427 -6.79 -30.61 -28.92
CA ALA A 427 -6.97 -31.56 -27.83
C ALA A 427 -7.44 -32.90 -28.41
N PRO A 428 -6.90 -34.05 -27.97
CA PRO A 428 -7.58 -35.30 -28.27
C PRO A 428 -9.02 -35.13 -27.82
N THR A 429 -9.96 -35.46 -28.69
CA THR A 429 -11.40 -35.44 -28.42
C THR A 429 -11.65 -36.29 -27.19
N TYR A 430 -11.58 -35.69 -26.01
CA TYR A 430 -12.16 -36.24 -24.80
C TYR A 430 -13.66 -36.19 -25.05
N HIS A 431 -14.24 -37.37 -25.17
CA HIS A 431 -15.68 -37.55 -25.18
C HIS A 431 -16.30 -36.71 -24.07
N GLU A 432 -17.38 -36.01 -24.41
CA GLU A 432 -18.29 -35.37 -23.47
C GLU A 432 -18.71 -36.40 -22.41
N HIS A 433 -17.91 -36.52 -21.34
CA HIS A 433 -18.39 -37.02 -20.08
C HIS A 433 -19.03 -35.83 -19.41
N GLU A 434 -20.37 -35.91 -19.31
CA GLU A 434 -21.20 -35.05 -18.47
C GLU A 434 -20.44 -34.68 -17.20
N VAL A 435 -20.27 -33.37 -16.98
CA VAL A 435 -19.74 -32.78 -15.74
C VAL A 435 -20.79 -33.02 -14.64
N ASN A 436 -20.82 -34.25 -14.17
CA ASN A 436 -21.49 -34.74 -12.96
C ASN A 436 -20.48 -35.56 -12.13
N GLY A 437 -19.20 -35.19 -12.19
CA GLY A 437 -18.15 -35.73 -11.32
C GLY A 437 -18.06 -34.91 -10.04
N SER A 438 -18.11 -35.57 -8.88
CA SER A 438 -17.92 -34.96 -7.57
C SER A 438 -16.58 -34.23 -7.49
N VAL A 439 -16.51 -33.25 -6.59
CA VAL A 439 -15.30 -32.48 -6.23
C VAL A 439 -14.09 -33.38 -5.91
N GLU A 440 -14.28 -34.68 -5.68
CA GLU A 440 -13.25 -35.66 -5.32
C GLU A 440 -12.20 -35.97 -6.41
N SER A 441 -12.44 -35.67 -7.70
CA SER A 441 -11.56 -36.16 -8.79
C SER A 441 -10.22 -35.41 -8.97
N SER A 442 -10.06 -34.18 -8.49
CA SER A 442 -8.84 -33.37 -8.72
C SER A 442 -7.71 -33.63 -7.73
N PHE A 443 -7.93 -34.51 -6.74
CA PHE A 443 -7.01 -34.74 -5.61
C PHE A 443 -6.19 -36.02 -5.73
N GLU A 444 -6.60 -36.96 -6.59
CA GLU A 444 -5.88 -38.21 -6.80
C GLU A 444 -4.47 -37.97 -7.41
N ASP A 445 -4.24 -36.80 -8.00
CA ASP A 445 -3.00 -36.42 -8.67
C ASP A 445 -1.91 -35.85 -7.74
N PHE A 446 -2.21 -35.58 -6.45
CA PHE A 446 -1.24 -35.02 -5.50
C PHE A 446 -0.82 -36.04 -4.41
N GLU A 447 0.48 -36.20 -4.20
CA GLU A 447 1.07 -36.99 -3.12
C GLU A 447 1.30 -36.14 -1.86
N ILE A 448 0.94 -36.67 -0.68
CA ILE A 448 1.22 -36.01 0.60
C ILE A 448 2.66 -36.33 1.04
N LEU A 449 3.54 -35.33 0.94
CA LEU A 449 4.92 -35.45 1.41
C LEU A 449 5.05 -35.31 2.94
N HIS A 450 4.20 -34.48 3.56
CA HIS A 450 4.21 -34.23 5.00
C HIS A 450 2.81 -33.87 5.53
N GLY A 451 2.47 -34.35 6.73
CA GLY A 451 1.20 -34.06 7.39
C GLY A 451 0.03 -34.94 6.92
N ASP A 452 -1.19 -34.41 7.10
CA ASP A 452 -2.42 -35.01 6.61
C ASP A 452 -3.42 -33.92 6.16
N MET A 453 -4.51 -34.33 5.50
CA MET A 453 -5.54 -33.44 4.98
C MET A 453 -6.83 -33.44 5.83
N GLN A 454 -6.85 -34.16 6.95
CA GLN A 454 -8.08 -34.41 7.70
C GLN A 454 -8.55 -33.12 8.39
N GLY A 455 -9.68 -32.58 7.93
CA GLY A 455 -10.24 -31.33 8.45
C GLY A 455 -9.71 -30.06 7.81
N LEU A 456 -8.89 -30.14 6.75
CA LEU A 456 -8.34 -29.00 6.01
C LEU A 456 -9.11 -28.69 4.72
N THR A 457 -10.38 -28.32 4.86
CA THR A 457 -11.25 -27.95 3.72
C THR A 457 -10.73 -26.76 2.91
N ASP A 458 -9.91 -25.90 3.52
CA ASP A 458 -9.24 -24.76 2.88
C ASP A 458 -8.16 -25.19 1.90
N THR A 459 -7.38 -26.22 2.21
CA THR A 459 -6.41 -26.80 1.26
C THR A 459 -7.12 -27.42 0.06
N MET A 460 -8.23 -28.10 0.28
CA MET A 460 -9.03 -28.66 -0.80
C MET A 460 -9.57 -27.57 -1.73
N ALA A 461 -10.06 -26.46 -1.15
CA ALA A 461 -10.50 -25.30 -1.91
C ALA A 461 -9.34 -24.65 -2.69
N PHE A 462 -8.14 -24.56 -2.10
CA PHE A 462 -6.96 -24.06 -2.79
C PHE A 462 -6.56 -24.93 -3.97
N LEU A 463 -6.45 -26.25 -3.79
CA LEU A 463 -6.11 -27.20 -4.88
C LEU A 463 -7.17 -27.21 -5.98
N THR A 464 -8.45 -27.08 -5.63
CA THR A 464 -9.54 -26.91 -6.60
C THR A 464 -9.40 -25.58 -7.36
N SER A 465 -9.05 -24.49 -6.66
CA SER A 465 -8.80 -23.20 -7.32
C SER A 465 -7.53 -23.21 -8.17
N LEU A 466 -6.54 -24.02 -7.81
CA LEU A 466 -5.29 -24.21 -8.54
C LEU A 466 -5.57 -24.99 -9.84
N SER A 467 -6.20 -26.17 -9.76
CA SER A 467 -6.60 -26.97 -10.93
C SER A 467 -7.57 -26.23 -11.85
N GLY A 468 -8.46 -25.39 -11.30
CA GLY A 468 -9.35 -24.52 -12.07
C GLY A 468 -8.66 -23.42 -12.90
N LEU A 469 -7.33 -23.26 -12.79
CA LEU A 469 -6.54 -22.45 -13.71
C LEU A 469 -6.36 -23.14 -15.09
N VAL A 470 -6.59 -24.45 -15.18
CA VAL A 470 -6.59 -25.21 -16.44
C VAL A 470 -7.90 -24.99 -17.17
N GLY A 471 -7.86 -24.49 -18.41
CA GLY A 471 -9.03 -24.38 -19.28
C GLY A 471 -9.84 -23.07 -19.17
N SER A 472 -9.39 -22.11 -18.35
CA SER A 472 -9.88 -20.74 -18.46
C SER A 472 -9.44 -20.16 -19.80
N ASP A 473 -10.32 -20.12 -20.82
CA ASP A 473 -10.05 -19.33 -22.02
C ASP A 473 -9.90 -17.87 -21.56
N PRO A 474 -8.75 -17.21 -21.76
CA PRO A 474 -8.58 -15.80 -21.43
C PRO A 474 -9.57 -14.89 -22.17
N ARG A 475 -10.32 -15.43 -23.15
CA ARG A 475 -11.39 -14.76 -23.91
C ARG A 475 -12.80 -15.08 -23.40
N SER A 476 -12.97 -15.91 -22.36
CA SER A 476 -14.28 -16.21 -21.79
C SER A 476 -14.84 -14.99 -21.02
N PRO A 477 -16.14 -14.65 -21.15
CA PRO A 477 -16.72 -13.43 -20.59
C PRO A 477 -17.05 -13.50 -19.09
N GLU A 478 -16.70 -14.61 -18.41
CA GLU A 478 -16.84 -14.68 -16.95
C GLU A 478 -15.69 -13.92 -16.29
N LYS A 479 -16.05 -12.99 -15.39
CA LYS A 479 -15.15 -12.07 -14.69
C LYS A 479 -14.09 -12.83 -13.87
N GLN A 480 -12.91 -13.04 -14.44
CA GLN A 480 -11.76 -13.62 -13.75
C GLN A 480 -10.92 -12.50 -13.11
N SER A 481 -10.53 -12.68 -11.84
CA SER A 481 -9.67 -11.73 -11.13
C SER A 481 -8.29 -11.64 -11.78
N ARG A 482 -7.61 -10.50 -11.60
CA ARG A 482 -6.31 -10.24 -12.23
C ARG A 482 -5.21 -11.19 -11.83
N GLU A 483 -5.33 -11.77 -10.66
CA GLU A 483 -4.30 -12.69 -10.19
C GLU A 483 -4.50 -14.06 -10.81
N ARG A 484 -5.76 -14.47 -11.06
CA ARG A 484 -6.08 -15.74 -11.70
C ARG A 484 -5.59 -15.81 -13.14
N VAL A 485 -5.77 -14.75 -13.94
CA VAL A 485 -5.25 -14.77 -15.32
C VAL A 485 -3.71 -14.74 -15.32
N ALA A 486 -3.05 -13.99 -14.43
CA ALA A 486 -1.58 -14.04 -14.31
C ALA A 486 -1.07 -15.42 -13.82
N ALA A 487 -1.83 -16.09 -12.96
CA ALA A 487 -1.54 -17.44 -12.47
C ALA A 487 -1.84 -18.54 -13.50
N SER A 488 -2.83 -18.34 -14.38
CA SER A 488 -3.23 -19.33 -15.40
C SER A 488 -2.11 -19.69 -16.38
N VAL A 489 -1.11 -18.81 -16.49
CA VAL A 489 0.04 -18.94 -17.39
C VAL A 489 1.33 -19.28 -16.65
N LEU A 490 1.27 -19.47 -15.33
CA LEU A 490 2.43 -19.59 -14.46
C LEU A 490 3.00 -21.02 -14.40
N PHE A 491 2.12 -22.02 -14.50
CA PHE A 491 2.44 -23.44 -14.33
C PHE A 491 2.32 -24.23 -15.64
N ASP A 492 3.23 -25.16 -15.84
CA ASP A 492 3.13 -26.26 -16.80
C ASP A 492 2.52 -27.47 -16.09
N TRP A 493 1.31 -27.87 -16.49
CA TRP A 493 0.56 -28.92 -15.81
C TRP A 493 1.07 -30.34 -16.12
N GLU A 494 2.02 -30.48 -17.03
CA GLU A 494 2.70 -31.76 -17.30
C GLU A 494 3.89 -32.00 -16.36
N GLU A 495 4.31 -30.99 -15.59
CA GLU A 495 5.47 -31.03 -14.69
C GLU A 495 5.03 -30.89 -13.22
N GLU A 496 5.91 -31.30 -12.29
CA GLU A 496 5.58 -31.36 -10.86
C GLU A 496 5.31 -29.97 -10.24
N ILE A 497 4.29 -29.91 -9.37
CA ILE A 497 3.94 -28.72 -8.57
C ILE A 497 3.96 -29.08 -7.09
N PHE A 498 4.73 -28.35 -6.30
CA PHE A 498 4.84 -28.53 -4.85
C PHE A 498 3.95 -27.54 -4.13
N VAL A 499 3.10 -28.01 -3.23
CA VAL A 499 2.19 -27.16 -2.46
C VAL A 499 2.49 -27.27 -0.97
N ALA A 500 2.61 -26.14 -0.29
CA ALA A 500 2.72 -26.07 1.16
C ALA A 500 1.64 -25.17 1.76
N ARG A 501 1.29 -25.46 3.02
CA ARG A 501 0.34 -24.70 3.82
C ARG A 501 0.98 -24.31 5.14
N ALA A 502 0.77 -23.07 5.58
CA ALA A 502 1.17 -22.63 6.92
C ALA A 502 0.09 -21.74 7.56
N PRO A 503 -0.36 -22.03 8.79
CA PRO A 503 -1.40 -21.26 9.48
C PRO A 503 -0.88 -19.92 10.02
N GLY A 504 -1.79 -18.97 10.26
CA GLY A 504 -1.52 -17.83 11.13
C GLY A 504 -1.45 -18.25 12.61
N ARG A 505 -1.32 -17.29 13.51
CA ARG A 505 -1.39 -17.56 14.96
C ARG A 505 -2.25 -16.56 15.73
N LEU A 506 -2.67 -17.01 16.91
CA LEU A 506 -3.27 -16.20 17.96
C LEU A 506 -2.33 -16.18 19.16
N ASP A 507 -2.04 -14.97 19.64
CA ASP A 507 -1.36 -14.75 20.92
C ASP A 507 -2.30 -15.07 22.07
N VAL A 508 -2.08 -16.21 22.75
CA VAL A 508 -2.90 -16.59 23.90
C VAL A 508 -2.25 -16.08 25.19
N MET A 509 -0.96 -16.36 25.39
CA MET A 509 -0.15 -15.78 26.47
C MET A 509 1.30 -15.60 26.00
N GLY A 510 1.97 -14.54 26.46
CA GLY A 510 3.32 -14.17 26.03
C GLY A 510 3.40 -12.73 25.53
N GLY A 511 2.43 -12.27 24.74
CA GLY A 511 2.44 -10.91 24.20
C GLY A 511 3.73 -10.58 23.45
N ILE A 512 4.18 -9.32 23.52
CA ILE A 512 5.43 -8.85 22.89
C ILE A 512 6.64 -9.20 23.79
N ALA A 513 6.93 -10.48 23.94
CA ALA A 513 8.06 -11.00 24.74
C ALA A 513 8.92 -12.02 23.97
N ASP A 514 8.74 -12.07 22.66
CA ASP A 514 9.28 -13.06 21.72
C ASP A 514 10.76 -12.86 21.34
N TYR A 515 11.34 -11.72 21.68
CA TYR A 515 12.79 -11.46 21.58
C TYR A 515 13.50 -11.46 22.94
N SER A 516 12.78 -11.61 24.05
CA SER A 516 13.31 -11.46 25.40
C SER A 516 13.52 -12.77 26.16
N GLY A 517 13.42 -13.91 25.46
CA GLY A 517 13.62 -15.26 26.01
C GLY A 517 12.44 -15.83 26.78
N SER A 518 11.29 -15.16 26.79
CA SER A 518 10.14 -15.58 27.58
C SER A 518 9.51 -16.88 27.08
N LEU A 519 8.95 -17.64 28.02
CA LEU A 519 7.98 -18.69 27.76
C LEU A 519 6.68 -18.07 27.25
N VAL A 520 6.15 -18.62 26.16
CA VAL A 520 4.90 -18.19 25.54
C VAL A 520 4.01 -19.38 25.23
N LEU A 521 2.70 -19.14 25.18
CA LEU A 521 1.68 -20.12 24.79
C LEU A 521 0.91 -19.58 23.60
N GLN A 522 1.15 -20.18 22.43
CA GLN A 522 0.63 -19.69 21.17
C GLN A 522 -0.30 -20.72 20.52
N MET A 523 -1.30 -20.27 19.77
CA MET A 523 -2.24 -21.18 19.12
C MET A 523 -2.24 -20.93 17.61
N PRO A 524 -2.01 -21.94 16.76
CA PRO A 524 -2.24 -21.78 15.33
C PRO A 524 -3.74 -21.55 15.08
N ILE A 525 -4.06 -20.60 14.19
CA ILE A 525 -5.45 -20.38 13.77
C ILE A 525 -5.79 -21.27 12.58
N ARG A 526 -7.09 -21.35 12.27
CA ARG A 526 -7.56 -22.14 11.13
C ARG A 526 -7.15 -21.49 9.80
N GLU A 527 -7.25 -20.18 9.70
CA GLU A 527 -6.85 -19.41 8.53
C GLU A 527 -5.35 -19.62 8.23
N ALA A 528 -5.04 -19.87 6.97
CA ALA A 528 -3.71 -20.24 6.52
C ALA A 528 -3.33 -19.61 5.18
N CYS A 529 -2.02 -19.60 4.93
CA CYS A 529 -1.40 -19.32 3.67
C CYS A 529 -1.08 -20.63 2.94
N HIS A 530 -1.34 -20.66 1.65
CA HIS A 530 -1.00 -21.73 0.72
C HIS A 530 -0.05 -21.18 -0.33
N VAL A 531 1.01 -21.94 -0.60
CA VAL A 531 2.01 -21.58 -1.63
C VAL A 531 2.21 -22.78 -2.54
N ALA A 532 2.07 -22.56 -3.84
CA ALA A 532 2.40 -23.52 -4.89
C ALA A 532 3.69 -23.08 -5.60
N VAL A 533 4.63 -24.00 -5.79
CA VAL A 533 5.94 -23.78 -6.41
C VAL A 533 6.15 -24.80 -7.52
N GLN A 534 6.61 -24.34 -8.67
CA GLN A 534 7.09 -25.20 -9.75
C GLN A 534 8.49 -24.77 -10.18
N ARG A 535 9.35 -25.75 -10.41
CA ARG A 535 10.64 -25.59 -11.07
C ARG A 535 10.49 -25.76 -12.56
N SER A 536 11.21 -24.94 -13.32
CA SER A 536 11.24 -25.06 -14.77
C SER A 536 12.64 -24.78 -15.28
N SER A 537 13.09 -25.52 -16.29
CA SER A 537 14.28 -25.10 -17.05
C SER A 537 14.05 -23.68 -17.61
N PRO A 538 15.05 -22.77 -17.57
CA PRO A 538 14.90 -21.42 -18.12
C PRO A 538 14.39 -21.38 -19.57
N SER A 539 14.67 -22.43 -20.35
CA SER A 539 14.22 -22.56 -21.74
C SER A 539 12.73 -22.92 -21.90
N LYS A 540 12.17 -23.65 -20.93
CA LYS A 540 10.80 -24.18 -20.93
C LYS A 540 9.80 -23.33 -20.14
N GLN A 541 10.28 -22.36 -19.36
CA GLN A 541 9.40 -21.56 -18.51
C GLN A 541 8.40 -20.73 -19.33
N ASN A 542 7.15 -20.71 -18.87
CA ASN A 542 6.12 -19.82 -19.38
C ASN A 542 6.36 -18.39 -18.88
N LEU A 543 6.60 -17.46 -19.80
CA LEU A 543 6.94 -16.08 -19.45
C LEU A 543 5.80 -15.12 -19.77
N TRP A 544 5.56 -14.19 -18.85
CA TRP A 544 4.77 -12.99 -19.12
C TRP A 544 5.44 -12.14 -20.20
N LYS A 545 4.67 -11.36 -20.96
CA LYS A 545 5.19 -10.61 -22.13
C LYS A 545 6.28 -9.61 -21.77
N HIS A 546 6.19 -8.91 -20.62
CA HIS A 546 7.30 -8.04 -20.19
C HIS A 546 8.56 -8.83 -19.88
N THR A 547 8.43 -9.93 -19.14
CA THR A 547 9.55 -10.78 -18.76
C THR A 547 10.25 -11.33 -20.01
N GLN A 548 9.47 -11.80 -20.98
CA GLN A 548 10.01 -12.26 -22.26
C GLN A 548 10.70 -11.12 -23.02
N ALA A 549 10.11 -9.93 -23.07
CA ALA A 549 10.71 -8.77 -23.74
C ALA A 549 12.06 -8.39 -23.12
N ARG A 550 12.23 -8.52 -21.81
CA ARG A 550 13.53 -8.30 -21.13
C ARG A 550 14.55 -9.39 -21.45
N GLN A 551 14.16 -10.67 -21.43
CA GLN A 551 15.07 -11.76 -21.80
C GLN A 551 15.60 -11.64 -23.24
N LEU A 552 14.72 -11.25 -24.17
CA LEU A 552 15.11 -10.99 -25.56
C LEU A 552 16.11 -9.84 -25.69
N ALA A 553 16.02 -8.82 -24.82
CA ALA A 553 16.97 -7.71 -24.79
C ALA A 553 18.32 -8.10 -24.16
N ASN A 554 18.32 -9.02 -23.18
CA ASN A 554 19.51 -9.42 -22.42
C ASN A 554 20.29 -10.62 -23.02
N GLY A 555 19.87 -11.16 -24.17
CA GLY A 555 20.66 -12.12 -24.94
C GLY A 555 20.49 -13.60 -24.59
N GLY A 556 19.39 -14.01 -23.93
CA GLY A 556 19.08 -15.43 -23.71
C GLY A 556 18.20 -15.73 -22.50
N ALA A 557 17.93 -17.03 -22.29
CA ALA A 557 17.14 -17.53 -21.17
C ALA A 557 17.99 -17.59 -19.89
N VAL A 558 17.70 -16.70 -18.94
CA VAL A 558 18.33 -16.66 -17.61
C VAL A 558 17.35 -17.23 -16.59
N PRO A 559 17.81 -17.98 -15.55
CA PRO A 559 16.93 -18.43 -14.48
C PRO A 559 16.26 -17.25 -13.79
N LEU A 560 14.93 -17.31 -13.65
CA LEU A 560 14.16 -16.21 -13.08
C LEU A 560 13.10 -16.69 -12.10
N LEU A 561 12.67 -15.75 -11.27
CA LEU A 561 11.62 -15.93 -10.28
C LEU A 561 10.37 -15.16 -10.73
N GLN A 562 9.23 -15.83 -10.80
CA GLN A 562 7.91 -15.20 -10.99
C GLN A 562 7.02 -15.56 -9.81
N ILE A 563 6.43 -14.55 -9.20
CA ILE A 563 5.54 -14.71 -8.05
C ILE A 563 4.20 -14.05 -8.39
N VAL A 564 3.11 -14.78 -8.20
CA VAL A 564 1.74 -14.25 -8.18
C VAL A 564 1.22 -14.35 -6.76
N SER A 565 0.60 -13.30 -6.25
CA SER A 565 -0.02 -13.31 -4.92
C SER A 565 -1.47 -12.88 -4.99
N PHE A 566 -2.36 -13.80 -4.60
CA PHE A 566 -3.79 -13.56 -4.53
C PHE A 566 -4.16 -12.57 -3.41
N GLY A 567 -5.19 -11.76 -3.61
CA GLY A 567 -5.71 -10.79 -2.62
C GLY A 567 -5.06 -9.41 -2.65
N SER A 568 -4.25 -9.09 -3.66
CA SER A 568 -3.67 -7.76 -3.90
C SER A 568 -4.73 -6.67 -4.09
N GLU A 569 -5.95 -7.02 -4.50
CA GLU A 569 -7.06 -6.08 -4.66
C GLU A 569 -7.52 -5.44 -3.33
N LEU A 570 -7.15 -6.04 -2.21
CA LEU A 570 -7.48 -5.58 -0.84
C LEU A 570 -6.37 -4.71 -0.22
N SER A 571 -5.25 -4.50 -0.91
CA SER A 571 -4.12 -3.70 -0.44
C SER A 571 -3.41 -2.93 -1.57
N ASN A 572 -2.45 -2.06 -1.22
CA ASN A 572 -1.71 -1.27 -2.21
C ASN A 572 -0.56 -2.05 -2.88
N ARG A 573 -0.50 -3.39 -2.70
CA ARG A 573 0.58 -4.22 -3.24
C ARG A 573 0.37 -4.56 -4.73
N ALA A 574 1.45 -4.92 -5.41
CA ALA A 574 1.39 -5.47 -6.75
C ALA A 574 0.91 -6.94 -6.70
N PRO A 575 0.08 -7.42 -7.66
CA PRO A 575 -0.34 -8.82 -7.73
C PRO A 575 0.79 -9.76 -8.13
N THR A 576 1.80 -9.22 -8.81
CA THR A 576 2.89 -9.99 -9.41
C THR A 576 4.23 -9.39 -9.04
N PHE A 577 5.25 -10.24 -8.96
CA PHE A 577 6.64 -9.86 -8.81
C PHE A 577 7.52 -10.74 -9.69
N ASP A 578 8.58 -10.15 -10.25
CA ASP A 578 9.57 -10.89 -11.02
C ASP A 578 10.98 -10.34 -10.84
N MET A 579 11.96 -11.24 -10.86
CA MET A 579 13.39 -10.90 -10.83
C MET A 579 14.23 -11.99 -11.47
N ASP A 580 15.41 -11.62 -11.97
CA ASP A 580 16.38 -12.60 -12.43
C ASP A 580 17.07 -13.19 -11.18
N LEU A 581 17.24 -14.52 -11.11
CA LEU A 581 17.87 -15.14 -9.94
C LEU A 581 19.34 -14.71 -9.78
N SER A 582 19.97 -14.26 -10.87
CA SER A 582 21.30 -13.63 -10.83
C SER A 582 21.34 -12.32 -10.05
N ASP A 583 20.21 -11.64 -9.84
CA ASP A 583 20.15 -10.41 -9.03
C ASP A 583 20.44 -10.71 -7.54
N PHE A 584 20.30 -11.97 -7.11
CA PHE A 584 20.73 -12.42 -5.79
C PHE A 584 22.22 -12.74 -5.70
N MET A 585 23.00 -12.55 -6.77
CA MET A 585 24.41 -12.92 -6.84
C MET A 585 25.32 -11.69 -7.00
N ASP A 586 26.41 -11.66 -6.23
CA ASP A 586 27.56 -10.76 -6.39
C ASP A 586 28.77 -11.61 -6.80
N GLY A 587 28.90 -11.85 -8.11
CA GLY A 587 29.81 -12.88 -8.64
C GLY A 587 29.31 -14.29 -8.29
N ASP A 588 30.14 -15.09 -7.63
CA ASP A 588 29.82 -16.47 -7.25
C ASP A 588 29.14 -16.59 -5.87
N LYS A 589 28.90 -15.47 -5.18
CA LYS A 589 28.35 -15.47 -3.82
C LYS A 589 26.99 -14.77 -3.76
N PRO A 590 26.09 -15.19 -2.86
CA PRO A 590 24.85 -14.45 -2.62
C PRO A 590 25.14 -13.00 -2.16
N ILE A 591 24.28 -12.06 -2.54
CA ILE A 591 24.33 -10.68 -2.03
C ILE A 591 24.11 -10.65 -0.51
N SER A 592 24.59 -9.60 0.17
CA SER A 592 24.31 -9.42 1.59
C SER A 592 22.82 -9.13 1.84
N TYR A 593 22.33 -9.45 3.03
CA TYR A 593 20.95 -9.13 3.43
C TYR A 593 20.65 -7.63 3.35
N ASP A 594 21.63 -6.76 3.67
CA ASP A 594 21.47 -5.31 3.54
C ASP A 594 21.21 -4.88 2.09
N LYS A 595 21.96 -5.43 1.11
CA LYS A 595 21.72 -5.16 -0.31
C LYS A 595 20.34 -5.65 -0.75
N ALA A 596 19.91 -6.82 -0.27
CA ALA A 596 18.59 -7.34 -0.57
C ALA A 596 17.48 -6.46 0.02
N ARG A 597 17.64 -6.02 1.28
CA ARG A 597 16.73 -5.08 1.93
C ARG A 597 16.63 -3.76 1.17
N GLU A 598 17.75 -3.20 0.75
CA GLU A 598 17.80 -2.00 -0.08
C GLU A 598 17.03 -2.21 -1.39
N TYR A 599 17.25 -3.34 -2.07
CA TYR A 599 16.54 -3.70 -3.30
C TYR A 599 15.01 -3.73 -3.12
N PHE A 600 14.51 -4.49 -2.14
CA PHE A 600 13.07 -4.61 -1.89
C PHE A 600 12.43 -3.34 -1.32
N CYS A 601 13.22 -2.40 -0.77
CA CYS A 601 12.72 -1.10 -0.31
C CYS A 601 12.57 -0.06 -1.42
N GLN A 602 13.07 -0.33 -2.65
CA GLN A 602 12.99 0.62 -3.77
C GLN A 602 11.55 0.82 -4.28
N ASP A 603 10.73 -0.23 -4.21
CA ASP A 603 9.34 -0.23 -4.65
C ASP A 603 8.42 -0.72 -3.51
N PRO A 604 7.78 0.20 -2.76
CA PRO A 604 6.83 -0.12 -1.71
C PRO A 604 5.73 -1.10 -2.13
N SER A 605 5.27 -1.05 -3.39
CA SER A 605 4.22 -1.95 -3.91
C SER A 605 4.71 -3.39 -4.10
N GLN A 606 6.02 -3.59 -4.24
CA GLN A 606 6.66 -4.91 -4.40
C GLN A 606 7.38 -5.37 -3.12
N LYS A 607 7.42 -4.56 -2.06
CA LYS A 607 8.08 -4.90 -0.79
C LYS A 607 7.61 -6.23 -0.19
N TRP A 608 6.35 -6.61 -0.42
CA TRP A 608 5.80 -7.90 0.02
C TRP A 608 6.55 -9.10 -0.56
N ALA A 609 7.16 -8.96 -1.74
CA ALA A 609 7.92 -10.04 -2.36
C ALA A 609 9.16 -10.43 -1.55
N ALA A 610 9.66 -9.55 -0.68
CA ALA A 610 10.76 -9.84 0.24
C ALA A 610 10.44 -11.04 1.17
N TYR A 611 9.19 -11.22 1.58
CA TYR A 611 8.77 -12.36 2.42
C TYR A 611 8.88 -13.70 1.68
N VAL A 612 8.77 -13.70 0.35
CA VAL A 612 8.80 -14.92 -0.47
C VAL A 612 10.18 -15.10 -1.09
N ALA A 613 10.63 -14.13 -1.88
CA ALA A 613 11.93 -14.15 -2.55
C ALA A 613 13.11 -14.12 -1.55
N GLY A 614 12.93 -13.50 -0.38
CA GLY A 614 13.94 -13.52 0.67
C GLY A 614 14.22 -14.92 1.23
N THR A 615 13.24 -15.84 1.18
CA THR A 615 13.46 -17.24 1.59
C THR A 615 14.52 -17.91 0.71
N ILE A 616 14.55 -17.60 -0.59
CA ILE A 616 15.54 -18.12 -1.55
C ILE A 616 16.93 -17.62 -1.14
N LEU A 617 17.08 -16.32 -0.90
CA LEU A 617 18.37 -15.74 -0.51
C LEU A 617 18.88 -16.30 0.83
N VAL A 618 18.00 -16.50 1.81
CA VAL A 618 18.34 -17.12 3.10
C VAL A 618 18.78 -18.57 2.90
N LEU A 619 18.09 -19.36 2.08
CA LEU A 619 18.50 -20.74 1.77
C LEU A 619 19.86 -20.79 1.06
N MET A 620 20.13 -19.86 0.14
CA MET A 620 21.44 -19.73 -0.51
C MET A 620 22.55 -19.39 0.49
N THR A 621 22.28 -18.46 1.40
CA THR A 621 23.28 -17.90 2.31
C THR A 621 23.57 -18.84 3.48
N GLU A 622 22.53 -19.42 4.08
CA GLU A 622 22.63 -20.20 5.32
C GLU A 622 22.85 -21.69 5.06
N LEU A 623 22.28 -22.23 3.97
CA LEU A 623 22.37 -23.66 3.63
C LEU A 623 23.22 -23.93 2.39
N GLY A 624 23.73 -22.90 1.70
CA GLY A 624 24.51 -23.07 0.48
C GLY A 624 23.72 -23.63 -0.70
N ALA A 625 22.39 -23.49 -0.68
CA ALA A 625 21.51 -23.97 -1.76
C ALA A 625 21.81 -23.24 -3.08
N SER A 626 21.79 -23.97 -4.20
CA SER A 626 21.97 -23.41 -5.54
C SER A 626 20.69 -23.57 -6.36
N PHE A 627 20.26 -22.48 -6.98
CA PHE A 627 19.01 -22.40 -7.73
C PHE A 627 19.31 -22.10 -9.21
N THR A 628 19.49 -23.16 -10.00
CA THR A 628 19.82 -23.08 -11.44
C THR A 628 18.58 -23.09 -12.34
N ASP A 629 17.46 -23.56 -11.81
CA ASP A 629 16.16 -23.58 -12.48
C ASP A 629 15.38 -22.32 -12.17
N SER A 630 14.48 -21.96 -13.08
CA SER A 630 13.52 -20.89 -12.83
C SER A 630 12.42 -21.37 -11.88
N MET A 631 11.82 -20.42 -11.16
CA MET A 631 10.76 -20.70 -10.19
C MET A 631 9.50 -19.91 -10.50
N SER A 632 8.40 -20.63 -10.53
CA SER A 632 7.04 -20.12 -10.63
C SER A 632 6.33 -20.32 -9.29
N ILE A 633 5.92 -19.25 -8.62
CA ILE A 633 5.33 -19.28 -7.28
C ILE A 633 3.96 -18.62 -7.26
N LEU A 634 2.95 -19.32 -6.76
CA LEU A 634 1.63 -18.78 -6.46
C LEU A 634 1.39 -18.75 -4.95
N VAL A 635 1.03 -17.58 -4.42
CA VAL A 635 0.71 -17.38 -2.99
C VAL A 635 -0.78 -17.06 -2.86
N SER A 636 -1.48 -17.75 -1.97
CA SER A 636 -2.87 -17.45 -1.59
C SER A 636 -3.02 -17.53 -0.09
N SER A 637 -3.53 -16.47 0.56
CA SER A 637 -3.68 -16.46 2.00
C SER A 637 -5.07 -16.00 2.43
N SER A 638 -5.64 -16.76 3.36
CA SER A 638 -6.84 -16.40 4.12
C SER A 638 -6.51 -15.72 5.45
N VAL A 639 -5.22 -15.68 5.83
CA VAL A 639 -4.76 -15.02 7.06
C VAL A 639 -4.92 -13.51 6.90
N PRO A 640 -5.69 -12.83 7.78
CA PRO A 640 -5.91 -11.39 7.65
C PRO A 640 -4.62 -10.56 7.69
N GLU A 641 -4.32 -9.86 6.59
CA GLU A 641 -3.15 -9.00 6.47
C GLU A 641 -3.15 -7.84 7.49
N GLY A 642 -2.05 -7.66 8.22
CA GLY A 642 -1.84 -6.51 9.13
C GLY A 642 -2.71 -6.52 10.38
N LYS A 643 -3.35 -7.65 10.72
CA LYS A 643 -4.26 -7.78 11.87
C LYS A 643 -3.61 -8.34 13.15
N GLY A 644 -2.29 -8.54 13.16
CA GLY A 644 -1.58 -9.08 14.32
C GLY A 644 -1.82 -10.57 14.54
N VAL A 645 -2.09 -11.31 13.47
CA VAL A 645 -2.29 -12.78 13.47
C VAL A 645 -1.25 -13.51 12.62
N SER A 646 -0.07 -12.88 12.48
CA SER A 646 1.14 -13.45 11.86
C SER A 646 1.03 -13.82 10.39
N SER A 647 0.38 -12.96 9.60
CA SER A 647 0.27 -13.16 8.14
C SER A 647 1.62 -13.23 7.43
N SER A 648 2.65 -12.51 7.90
CA SER A 648 4.01 -12.57 7.31
C SER A 648 4.67 -13.91 7.54
N ALA A 649 4.70 -14.38 8.79
CA ALA A 649 5.26 -15.67 9.15
C ALA A 649 4.60 -16.84 8.40
N SER A 650 3.26 -16.83 8.24
CA SER A 650 2.57 -17.85 7.44
C SER A 650 3.02 -17.85 5.98
N VAL A 651 3.27 -16.67 5.39
CA VAL A 651 3.74 -16.56 4.00
C VAL A 651 5.17 -17.09 3.87
N GLU A 652 6.07 -16.71 4.79
CA GLU A 652 7.46 -17.17 4.79
C GLU A 652 7.55 -18.68 4.99
N VAL A 653 6.86 -19.22 5.99
CA VAL A 653 6.88 -20.65 6.34
C VAL A 653 6.30 -21.48 5.20
N ALA A 654 5.16 -21.09 4.62
CA ALA A 654 4.60 -21.80 3.47
C ALA A 654 5.53 -21.73 2.25
N SER A 655 6.11 -20.56 1.96
CA SER A 655 7.01 -20.39 0.81
C SER A 655 8.28 -21.22 0.96
N MET A 656 8.96 -21.11 2.11
CA MET A 656 10.19 -21.84 2.37
C MET A 656 9.94 -23.35 2.41
N SER A 657 8.80 -23.81 2.93
CA SER A 657 8.44 -25.24 2.93
C SER A 657 8.24 -25.77 1.51
N ALA A 658 7.50 -25.05 0.65
CA ALA A 658 7.29 -25.46 -0.74
C ALA A 658 8.60 -25.45 -1.54
N ILE A 659 9.45 -24.44 -1.37
CA ILE A 659 10.76 -24.35 -2.02
C ILE A 659 11.68 -25.47 -1.53
N ALA A 660 11.73 -25.72 -0.22
CA ALA A 660 12.54 -26.80 0.35
C ALA A 660 12.14 -28.16 -0.23
N ALA A 661 10.83 -28.43 -0.32
CA ALA A 661 10.31 -29.65 -0.94
C ALA A 661 10.71 -29.75 -2.44
N ALA A 662 10.51 -28.68 -3.22
CA ALA A 662 10.82 -28.64 -4.65
C ALA A 662 12.33 -28.83 -4.99
N TYR A 663 13.21 -28.57 -4.04
CA TYR A 663 14.66 -28.72 -4.19
C TYR A 663 15.26 -29.85 -3.32
N GLY A 664 14.40 -30.65 -2.66
CA GLY A 664 14.84 -31.79 -1.83
C GLY A 664 15.68 -31.38 -0.61
N LEU A 665 15.47 -30.17 -0.08
CA LEU A 665 16.14 -29.67 1.12
C LEU A 665 15.45 -30.23 2.36
N ASN A 666 16.17 -30.97 3.20
CA ASN A 666 15.64 -31.50 4.45
C ASN A 666 15.89 -30.51 5.59
N ILE A 667 14.84 -29.76 5.98
CA ILE A 667 14.90 -28.72 7.02
C ILE A 667 13.89 -29.07 8.11
N THR A 668 14.32 -29.09 9.37
CA THR A 668 13.39 -29.34 10.49
C THR A 668 12.42 -28.16 10.66
N PRO A 669 11.19 -28.37 11.16
CA PRO A 669 10.23 -27.27 11.35
C PRO A 669 10.77 -26.11 12.20
N ARG A 670 11.56 -26.44 13.23
CA ARG A 670 12.24 -25.44 14.07
C ARG A 670 13.26 -24.62 13.28
N ASP A 671 14.13 -25.29 12.53
CA ASP A 671 15.18 -24.59 11.78
C ASP A 671 14.56 -23.76 10.65
N LEU A 672 13.50 -24.27 10.02
CA LEU A 672 12.71 -23.55 9.02
C LEU A 672 12.13 -22.26 9.59
N ALA A 673 11.55 -22.31 10.80
CA ALA A 673 11.05 -21.12 11.48
C ALA A 673 12.16 -20.09 11.79
N ILE A 674 13.33 -20.54 12.22
CA ILE A 674 14.49 -19.67 12.49
C ILE A 674 14.99 -19.02 11.18
N LEU A 675 15.06 -19.77 10.08
CA LEU A 675 15.43 -19.24 8.77
C LEU A 675 14.39 -18.22 8.27
N CYS A 676 13.09 -18.48 8.45
CA CYS A 676 12.04 -17.51 8.14
C CYS A 676 12.18 -16.24 8.98
N GLN A 677 12.49 -16.35 10.29
CA GLN A 677 12.75 -15.20 11.14
C GLN A 677 13.92 -14.34 10.62
N LYS A 678 14.95 -14.96 10.02
CA LYS A 678 16.05 -14.23 9.37
C LYS A 678 15.58 -13.44 8.14
N VAL A 679 14.64 -13.97 7.36
CA VAL A 679 14.01 -13.26 6.24
C VAL A 679 13.35 -11.98 6.75
N GLU A 680 12.50 -12.09 7.78
CA GLU A 680 11.77 -10.96 8.32
C GLU A 680 12.69 -9.90 8.95
N ASN A 681 13.67 -10.33 9.74
CA ASN A 681 14.61 -9.43 10.42
C ASN A 681 15.58 -8.72 9.47
N HIS A 682 16.22 -9.45 8.55
CA HIS A 682 17.35 -8.93 7.80
C HIS A 682 16.98 -8.43 6.39
N ILE A 683 16.02 -9.07 5.72
CA ILE A 683 15.63 -8.72 4.34
C ILE A 683 14.42 -7.79 4.34
N VAL A 684 13.35 -8.15 5.07
CA VAL A 684 12.15 -7.30 5.18
C VAL A 684 12.42 -6.08 6.08
N GLY A 685 13.24 -6.28 7.12
CA GLY A 685 13.65 -5.26 8.08
C GLY A 685 12.68 -5.06 9.25
N ALA A 686 11.82 -6.04 9.53
CA ALA A 686 10.91 -6.02 10.67
C ALA A 686 11.57 -6.77 11.84
N PRO A 687 11.80 -6.12 13.00
CA PRO A 687 12.68 -6.66 14.03
C PRO A 687 11.98 -7.67 14.97
N CYS A 688 11.26 -8.66 14.42
CA CYS A 688 10.44 -9.61 15.17
C CYS A 688 11.23 -10.67 15.97
N GLY A 689 10.57 -11.24 16.99
CA GLY A 689 10.96 -12.49 17.60
C GLY A 689 10.55 -13.71 16.77
N VAL A 690 10.84 -14.91 17.26
CA VAL A 690 10.69 -16.17 16.50
C VAL A 690 9.29 -16.80 16.66
N MET A 691 8.48 -16.23 17.56
CA MET A 691 7.23 -16.81 18.04
C MET A 691 6.21 -17.08 16.92
N ASP A 692 6.12 -16.15 15.97
CA ASP A 692 5.18 -16.22 14.84
C ASP A 692 5.51 -17.40 13.92
N GLN A 693 6.76 -17.45 13.46
CA GLN A 693 7.28 -18.51 12.59
C GLN A 693 7.25 -19.88 13.27
N MET A 694 7.62 -19.95 14.56
CA MET A 694 7.60 -21.20 15.32
C MET A 694 6.19 -21.74 15.49
N THR A 695 5.21 -20.88 15.78
CA THR A 695 3.81 -21.31 15.89
C THR A 695 3.27 -21.80 14.54
N SER A 696 3.63 -21.10 13.46
CA SER A 696 3.21 -21.47 12.11
C SER A 696 3.83 -22.79 11.66
N ALA A 697 5.09 -23.07 11.99
CA ALA A 697 5.81 -24.28 11.57
C ALA A 697 5.62 -25.49 12.50
N CYS A 698 5.51 -25.28 13.82
CA CYS A 698 5.53 -26.34 14.84
C CYS A 698 4.18 -26.52 15.58
N GLY A 699 3.21 -25.64 15.35
CA GLY A 699 1.92 -25.68 16.05
C GLY A 699 1.01 -26.81 15.56
N GLU A 700 0.19 -27.34 16.46
CA GLU A 700 -0.87 -28.30 16.13
C GLU A 700 -2.26 -27.70 16.37
N ALA A 701 -3.23 -28.11 15.54
CA ALA A 701 -4.61 -27.67 15.68
C ALA A 701 -5.18 -28.03 17.07
N ASN A 702 -5.90 -27.08 17.68
CA ASN A 702 -6.53 -27.21 19.00
C ASN A 702 -5.56 -27.47 20.17
N LYS A 703 -4.27 -27.16 20.01
CA LYS A 703 -3.27 -27.18 21.09
C LYS A 703 -2.59 -25.82 21.22
N LEU A 704 -2.09 -25.53 22.41
CA LEU A 704 -1.21 -24.39 22.66
C LEU A 704 0.24 -24.86 22.54
N LEU A 705 1.02 -24.19 21.70
CA LEU A 705 2.46 -24.38 21.60
C LEU A 705 3.14 -23.63 22.74
N ALA A 706 3.66 -24.39 23.71
CA ALA A 706 4.54 -23.87 24.75
C ALA A 706 5.96 -23.81 24.19
N MET A 707 6.55 -22.61 24.14
CA MET A 707 7.91 -22.43 23.63
C MET A 707 8.67 -21.33 24.37
N VAL A 708 9.97 -21.55 24.52
CA VAL A 708 10.91 -20.53 25.01
C VAL A 708 11.48 -19.83 23.78
N CYS A 709 11.23 -18.52 23.67
CA CYS A 709 11.51 -17.80 22.43
C CYS A 709 13.01 -17.63 22.11
N GLN A 710 13.88 -17.80 23.10
CA GLN A 710 15.32 -17.84 22.91
C GLN A 710 15.90 -18.97 23.78
N PRO A 711 16.50 -20.02 23.20
CA PRO A 711 17.00 -20.15 21.83
C PRO A 711 15.98 -20.77 20.84
N ALA A 712 14.70 -20.39 20.89
CA ALA A 712 13.63 -20.99 20.08
C ALA A 712 13.41 -22.49 20.38
N GLU A 713 13.16 -22.83 21.64
CA GLU A 713 12.95 -24.20 22.09
C GLU A 713 11.45 -24.48 22.26
N VAL A 714 10.92 -25.48 21.53
CA VAL A 714 9.57 -26.00 21.77
C VAL A 714 9.62 -26.87 23.02
N LYS A 715 8.78 -26.56 24.02
CA LYS A 715 8.66 -27.35 25.25
C LYS A 715 7.66 -28.47 25.06
N GLU A 716 6.39 -28.12 24.81
CA GLU A 716 5.31 -29.09 24.65
C GLU A 716 4.11 -28.48 23.92
N LEU A 717 3.18 -29.36 23.52
CA LEU A 717 1.89 -28.98 22.96
C LEU A 717 0.79 -29.24 23.99
N VAL A 718 0.33 -28.18 24.63
CA VAL A 718 -0.66 -28.24 25.71
C VAL A 718 -2.06 -28.39 25.13
N SER A 719 -2.77 -29.43 25.56
CA SER A 719 -4.16 -29.64 25.13
C SER A 719 -5.10 -28.60 25.74
N ILE A 720 -5.94 -27.98 24.92
CA ILE A 720 -6.93 -27.01 25.39
C ILE A 720 -8.08 -27.74 26.09
N PRO A 721 -8.41 -27.42 27.36
CA PRO A 721 -9.55 -28.04 28.04
C PRO A 721 -10.85 -27.86 27.26
N THR A 722 -11.69 -28.90 27.22
CA THR A 722 -12.90 -28.94 26.35
C THR A 722 -13.92 -27.83 26.62
N HIS A 723 -13.90 -27.24 27.81
CA HIS A 723 -14.76 -26.13 28.23
C HIS A 723 -14.15 -24.74 27.97
N ILE A 724 -12.94 -24.66 27.40
CA ILE A 724 -12.23 -23.42 27.06
C ILE A 724 -12.13 -23.26 25.54
N ARG A 725 -12.31 -22.03 25.06
CA ARG A 725 -12.15 -21.62 23.66
C ARG A 725 -11.53 -20.23 23.58
N PHE A 726 -10.67 -20.02 22.61
CA PHE A 726 -10.04 -18.73 22.31
C PHE A 726 -10.63 -18.12 21.04
N TRP A 727 -10.83 -16.81 21.03
CA TRP A 727 -11.38 -16.07 19.90
C TRP A 727 -10.53 -14.83 19.63
N GLY A 728 -10.09 -14.68 18.38
CA GLY A 728 -9.50 -13.43 17.89
C GLY A 728 -10.61 -12.51 17.36
N LEU A 729 -10.70 -11.29 17.88
CA LEU A 729 -11.65 -10.28 17.42
C LEU A 729 -10.88 -9.15 16.72
N ASP A 730 -11.15 -8.96 15.43
CA ASP A 730 -10.57 -7.87 14.65
C ASP A 730 -11.07 -6.51 15.15
N SER A 731 -10.17 -5.74 15.78
CA SER A 731 -10.46 -4.42 16.34
C SER A 731 -10.69 -3.33 15.27
N GLY A 732 -10.40 -3.65 14.00
CA GLY A 732 -10.42 -2.70 12.90
C GLY A 732 -9.15 -1.86 12.76
N ILE A 733 -8.23 -1.92 13.72
CA ILE A 733 -6.93 -1.24 13.68
C ILE A 733 -5.94 -2.14 12.93
N ARG A 734 -5.26 -1.63 11.90
CA ARG A 734 -4.13 -2.34 11.27
C ARG A 734 -2.83 -1.93 11.96
N HIS A 735 -1.91 -2.88 12.13
CA HIS A 735 -0.54 -2.58 12.57
C HIS A 735 0.28 -2.04 11.39
N SER A 736 1.31 -1.23 11.67
CA SER A 736 2.18 -0.71 10.61
C SER A 736 2.95 -1.87 9.96
N VAL A 737 2.95 -1.92 8.62
CA VAL A 737 3.62 -2.97 7.81
C VAL A 737 5.14 -3.02 8.05
N GLY A 738 5.72 -1.98 8.67
CA GLY A 738 7.15 -1.88 8.94
C GLY A 738 7.57 -2.18 10.38
N GLY A 739 6.65 -2.53 11.29
CA GLY A 739 7.00 -2.88 12.68
C GLY A 739 7.68 -1.75 13.47
N THR A 740 7.50 -0.48 13.09
CA THR A 740 8.21 0.67 13.70
C THR A 740 7.93 0.86 15.19
N ASP A 741 6.70 0.58 15.61
CA ASP A 741 6.29 0.64 17.01
C ASP A 741 6.88 -0.55 17.76
N TYR A 742 6.77 -1.75 17.19
CA TYR A 742 7.38 -2.97 17.71
C TYR A 742 8.90 -2.82 17.91
N GLY A 743 9.61 -2.27 16.92
CA GLY A 743 11.05 -2.01 16.99
C GLY A 743 11.42 -1.06 18.12
N SER A 744 10.60 -0.04 18.39
CA SER A 744 10.85 0.87 19.52
C SER A 744 10.67 0.19 20.88
N VAL A 745 9.71 -0.73 21.00
CA VAL A 745 9.52 -1.54 22.20
C VAL A 745 10.72 -2.48 22.39
N ARG A 746 11.19 -3.15 21.33
CA ARG A 746 12.40 -4.01 21.38
C ARG A 746 13.63 -3.22 21.81
N VAL A 747 13.88 -2.05 21.23
CA VAL A 747 14.99 -1.18 21.65
C VAL A 747 14.86 -0.84 23.14
N GLY A 748 13.68 -0.43 23.59
CA GLY A 748 13.41 -0.14 25.00
C GLY A 748 13.69 -1.34 25.94
N THR A 749 13.29 -2.55 25.53
CA THR A 749 13.56 -3.78 26.29
C THR A 749 15.06 -4.04 26.43
N TYR A 750 15.83 -3.94 25.34
CA TYR A 750 17.27 -4.18 25.36
C TYR A 750 18.05 -3.07 26.08
N MET A 751 17.58 -1.81 26.01
CA MET A 751 18.08 -0.71 26.84
C MET A 751 17.92 -1.06 28.33
N GLY A 752 16.74 -1.53 28.73
CA GLY A 752 16.47 -1.99 30.08
C GLY A 752 17.39 -3.11 30.55
N ARG A 753 17.56 -4.14 29.72
CA ARG A 753 18.51 -5.24 29.96
C ARG A 753 19.92 -4.71 30.19
N LYS A 754 20.39 -3.79 29.33
CA LYS A 754 21.72 -3.18 29.46
C LYS A 754 21.87 -2.41 30.78
N MET A 755 20.86 -1.62 31.16
CA MET A 755 20.86 -0.88 32.43
C MET A 755 20.96 -1.83 33.64
N ILE A 756 20.20 -2.93 33.64
CA ILE A 756 20.25 -3.94 34.71
C ILE A 756 21.64 -4.59 34.79
N LYS A 757 22.22 -4.99 33.66
CA LYS A 757 23.57 -5.58 33.61
C LYS A 757 24.62 -4.63 34.19
N CYS A 758 24.59 -3.35 33.79
CA CYS A 758 25.52 -2.35 34.30
C CYS A 758 25.31 -2.12 35.81
N ALA A 759 24.07 -1.96 36.27
CA ALA A 759 23.77 -1.79 37.69
C ALA A 759 24.22 -3.00 38.53
N ALA A 760 24.01 -4.22 38.04
CA ALA A 760 24.47 -5.44 38.70
C ALA A 760 26.01 -5.52 38.77
N ALA A 761 26.71 -5.15 37.69
CA ALA A 761 28.17 -5.10 37.66
C ALA A 761 28.73 -4.03 38.62
N ASP A 762 28.08 -2.87 38.71
CA ASP A 762 28.45 -1.79 39.64
C ASP A 762 28.28 -2.25 41.09
N LEU A 763 27.14 -2.88 41.42
CA LEU A 763 26.90 -3.46 42.75
C LEU A 763 27.91 -4.56 43.08
N LEU A 764 28.20 -5.46 42.13
CA LEU A 764 29.22 -6.52 42.29
C LEU A 764 30.61 -5.94 42.60
N SER A 765 30.98 -4.84 41.94
CA SER A 765 32.25 -4.17 42.18
C SER A 765 32.35 -3.51 43.57
N GLN A 766 31.22 -3.12 44.14
CA GLN A 766 31.14 -2.54 45.49
C GLN A 766 31.13 -3.63 46.59
N SER A 767 30.70 -4.85 46.26
CA SER A 767 30.63 -6.00 47.19
C SER A 767 31.95 -6.77 47.33
N LEU A 768 32.95 -6.56 46.47
CA LEU A 768 34.26 -7.22 46.56
C LEU A 768 35.18 -6.48 47.56
N PRO A 769 35.65 -7.12 48.65
CA PRO A 769 36.46 -6.43 49.66
C PRO A 769 37.84 -6.04 49.10
N SER A 770 38.23 -4.78 49.31
CA SER A 770 39.51 -4.20 48.89
C SER A 770 40.65 -4.42 49.90
N SER A 771 40.58 -5.45 50.76
CA SER A 771 41.61 -5.76 51.78
C SER A 771 41.65 -7.25 52.14
N PRO A 772 42.81 -7.84 52.44
CA PRO A 772 42.91 -9.26 52.83
C PRO A 772 42.28 -9.51 54.21
N PRO A 773 41.70 -10.69 54.47
CA PRO A 773 40.91 -10.93 55.67
C PRO A 773 41.80 -11.04 56.92
N THR A 774 41.57 -10.16 57.89
CA THR A 774 41.98 -10.39 59.28
C THR A 774 41.07 -11.44 59.90
N GLN A 775 41.66 -12.55 60.36
CA GLN A 775 40.97 -13.64 61.05
C GLN A 775 40.30 -13.12 62.33
N SER A 776 38.97 -13.10 62.36
CA SER A 776 38.18 -13.27 63.58
C SER A 776 36.88 -13.96 63.22
N GLY A 777 36.70 -15.17 63.75
CA GLY A 777 35.59 -16.06 63.40
C GLY A 777 34.25 -15.56 63.91
N ASP A 778 33.28 -15.49 63.01
CA ASP A 778 31.86 -15.62 63.31
C ASP A 778 31.16 -16.31 62.12
N THR A 779 30.99 -17.62 62.22
CA THR A 779 30.65 -18.58 61.15
C THR A 779 29.16 -18.60 60.77
N ASN A 780 28.53 -17.45 60.54
CA ASN A 780 27.13 -17.42 60.06
C ASN A 780 26.75 -16.24 59.14
N CYS A 781 27.70 -15.37 58.76
CA CYS A 781 27.42 -14.22 57.89
C CYS A 781 27.84 -14.43 56.42
N ASP A 782 28.71 -15.41 56.14
CA ASP A 782 29.36 -15.55 54.83
C ASP A 782 28.46 -16.17 53.74
N GLU A 783 27.59 -17.14 54.08
CA GLU A 783 26.73 -17.82 53.07
C GLU A 783 25.67 -16.90 52.43
N TYR A 784 25.13 -15.92 53.17
CA TYR A 784 24.14 -14.96 52.63
C TYR A 784 24.77 -13.90 51.73
N GLU A 785 26.00 -13.46 52.04
CA GLU A 785 26.76 -12.54 51.17
C GLU A 785 27.25 -13.26 49.90
N GLU A 786 27.68 -14.52 50.01
CA GLU A 786 28.12 -15.35 48.88
C GLU A 786 26.96 -15.62 47.89
N HIS A 787 25.77 -15.95 48.39
CA HIS A 787 24.56 -16.07 47.56
C HIS A 787 24.14 -14.75 46.88
N GLY A 788 24.34 -13.60 47.53
CA GLY A 788 24.08 -12.29 46.94
C GLY A 788 25.06 -11.94 45.80
N VAL A 789 26.33 -12.29 45.97
CA VAL A 789 27.39 -12.07 44.97
C VAL A 789 27.18 -12.93 43.73
N ASP A 790 26.78 -14.20 43.89
CA ASP A 790 26.51 -15.08 42.74
C ASP A 790 25.27 -14.67 41.95
N LEU A 791 24.22 -14.19 42.63
CA LEU A 791 23.06 -13.57 41.98
C LEU A 791 23.50 -12.34 41.16
N LEU A 792 24.30 -11.44 41.74
CA LEU A 792 24.81 -10.26 41.03
C LEU A 792 25.70 -10.62 39.83
N LYS A 793 26.50 -11.70 39.90
CA LYS A 793 27.26 -12.20 38.75
C LYS A 793 26.33 -12.66 37.62
N SER A 794 25.25 -13.38 37.96
CA SER A 794 24.25 -13.83 36.97
C SER A 794 23.48 -12.66 36.35
N GLU A 795 23.17 -11.63 37.14
CA GLU A 795 22.49 -10.40 36.70
C GLU A 795 23.41 -9.53 35.83
N ALA A 796 24.71 -9.50 36.13
CA ALA A 796 25.71 -8.80 35.32
C ALA A 796 25.96 -9.49 33.97
N SER A 797 25.79 -10.81 33.88
CA SER A 797 25.89 -11.58 32.63
C SER A 797 24.54 -11.79 31.93
N LEU A 798 23.43 -11.29 32.49
CA LEU A 798 22.05 -11.54 32.05
C LEU A 798 21.87 -11.47 30.53
N GLU A 799 21.52 -12.60 29.92
CA GLU A 799 21.25 -12.69 28.48
C GLU A 799 19.80 -12.33 28.14
N TYR A 800 18.85 -12.75 28.99
CA TYR A 800 17.42 -12.58 28.77
C TYR A 800 16.73 -12.02 30.01
N LEU A 801 15.83 -11.06 29.83
CA LEU A 801 15.13 -10.42 30.95
C LEU A 801 14.18 -11.38 31.68
N CYS A 802 13.63 -12.38 30.98
CA CYS A 802 12.78 -13.40 31.59
C CYS A 802 13.47 -14.18 32.73
N ASN A 803 14.80 -14.24 32.75
CA ASN A 803 15.56 -14.93 33.78
C ASN A 803 15.61 -14.15 35.11
N LEU A 804 15.12 -12.90 35.14
CA LEU A 804 15.05 -12.09 36.35
C LEU A 804 13.67 -12.26 37.01
N PRO A 805 13.58 -12.66 38.29
CA PRO A 805 12.29 -12.76 38.98
C PRO A 805 11.63 -11.39 39.22
N PRO A 806 10.27 -11.29 39.16
CA PRO A 806 9.57 -10.03 39.39
C PRO A 806 9.89 -9.34 40.73
N HIS A 807 10.00 -10.11 41.81
CA HIS A 807 10.32 -9.58 43.14
C HIS A 807 11.73 -8.98 43.20
N ARG A 808 12.69 -9.59 42.48
CA ARG A 808 14.07 -9.12 42.40
C ARG A 808 14.16 -7.84 41.57
N TYR A 809 13.44 -7.78 40.45
CA TYR A 809 13.32 -6.57 39.63
C TYR A 809 12.76 -5.38 40.42
N GLU A 810 11.65 -5.55 41.15
CA GLU A 810 11.03 -4.47 41.92
C GLU A 810 11.89 -4.01 43.10
N ALA A 811 12.58 -4.95 43.77
CA ALA A 811 13.41 -4.62 44.92
C ALA A 811 14.68 -3.83 44.56
N VAL A 812 15.30 -4.13 43.40
CA VAL A 812 16.65 -3.66 43.08
C VAL A 812 16.67 -2.67 41.92
N TYR A 813 15.91 -2.89 40.84
CA TYR A 813 16.14 -2.18 39.57
C TYR A 813 14.99 -1.25 39.16
N ALA A 814 13.74 -1.55 39.53
CA ALA A 814 12.57 -0.84 39.01
C ALA A 814 12.54 0.67 39.32
N ARG A 815 13.23 1.11 40.39
CA ARG A 815 13.32 2.52 40.78
C ARG A 815 14.27 3.31 39.90
N ASP A 816 15.32 2.68 39.38
CA ASP A 816 16.42 3.35 38.67
C ASP A 816 16.24 3.32 37.15
N ILE A 817 15.30 2.52 36.65
CA ILE A 817 14.95 2.48 35.23
C ILE A 817 13.98 3.63 34.90
N PRO A 818 14.35 4.55 34.00
CA PRO A 818 13.50 5.68 33.64
C PRO A 818 12.31 5.23 32.79
N GLU A 819 11.20 5.97 32.87
CA GLU A 819 10.06 5.76 31.98
C GLU A 819 10.45 5.97 30.51
N ILE A 820 11.18 7.05 30.24
CA ILE A 820 11.63 7.45 28.90
C ILE A 820 13.09 7.91 28.95
N ILE A 821 13.87 7.56 27.93
CA ILE A 821 15.23 8.09 27.70
C ILE A 821 15.42 8.45 26.22
N THR A 822 16.21 9.48 25.92
CA THR A 822 16.64 9.77 24.55
C THR A 822 17.74 8.81 24.13
N GLY A 823 17.79 8.47 22.85
CA GLY A 823 18.84 7.61 22.29
C GLY A 823 20.23 8.16 22.56
N ASP A 824 20.46 9.46 22.36
CA ASP A 824 21.74 10.12 22.65
C ASP A 824 22.16 9.98 24.12
N ALA A 825 21.25 10.24 25.08
CA ALA A 825 21.54 10.11 26.51
C ALA A 825 21.84 8.65 26.91
N PHE A 826 21.17 7.68 26.28
CA PHE A 826 21.47 6.26 26.47
C PHE A 826 22.86 5.91 25.92
N LEU A 827 23.17 6.31 24.69
CA LEU A 827 24.43 5.99 24.02
C LEU A 827 25.63 6.57 24.75
N VAL A 828 25.53 7.82 25.23
CA VAL A 828 26.59 8.48 26.01
C VAL A 828 26.90 7.72 27.31
N LYS A 829 25.86 7.20 27.98
CA LYS A 829 26.02 6.55 29.29
C LYS A 829 26.36 5.06 29.20
N TYR A 830 25.77 4.33 28.26
CA TYR A 830 25.81 2.87 28.22
C TYR A 830 26.47 2.29 26.96
N GLY A 831 26.83 3.12 25.98
CA GLY A 831 27.36 2.68 24.70
C GLY A 831 26.25 2.15 23.80
N ASP A 832 26.13 0.83 23.66
CA ASP A 832 25.11 0.18 22.83
C ASP A 832 24.18 -0.72 23.66
N HIS A 833 22.97 -0.99 23.16
CA HIS A 833 21.99 -1.89 23.79
C HIS A 833 22.27 -3.38 23.50
N ASN A 834 23.23 -3.69 22.61
CA ASN A 834 23.70 -5.03 22.28
C ASN A 834 22.57 -5.94 21.72
N ASP A 835 21.77 -5.42 20.80
CA ASP A 835 20.84 -6.21 19.98
C ASP A 835 21.40 -6.36 18.56
N SER A 836 21.30 -7.54 17.97
CA SER A 836 21.82 -7.80 16.61
C SER A 836 20.89 -7.31 15.49
N VAL A 837 19.65 -6.93 15.83
CA VAL A 837 18.60 -6.61 14.85
C VAL A 837 18.24 -5.12 14.85
N THR A 838 18.29 -4.45 16.00
CA THR A 838 17.90 -3.03 16.13
C THR A 838 19.10 -2.14 16.44
N ILE A 839 18.98 -0.86 16.07
CA ILE A 839 19.98 0.19 16.35
C ILE A 839 19.29 1.33 17.10
N VAL A 840 19.96 1.92 18.09
CA VAL A 840 19.46 3.12 18.79
C VAL A 840 19.58 4.35 17.90
N ASP A 841 18.45 4.94 17.49
CA ASP A 841 18.43 6.28 16.90
C ASP A 841 18.72 7.35 17.97
N PRO A 842 19.82 8.14 17.85
CA PRO A 842 20.18 9.16 18.84
C PRO A 842 19.12 10.24 19.03
N LYS A 843 18.33 10.55 17.99
CA LYS A 843 17.34 11.65 18.00
C LYS A 843 15.99 11.22 18.55
N ARG A 844 15.75 9.92 18.73
CA ARG A 844 14.47 9.37 19.18
C ARG A 844 14.44 9.18 20.69
N SER A 845 13.27 9.38 21.29
CA SER A 845 12.99 8.99 22.68
C SER A 845 12.34 7.61 22.74
N TYR A 846 12.79 6.79 23.67
CA TYR A 846 12.31 5.41 23.87
C TYR A 846 11.68 5.26 25.25
N SER A 847 10.54 4.59 25.33
CA SER A 847 10.04 4.06 26.59
C SER A 847 10.90 2.87 27.01
N VAL A 848 11.38 2.85 28.26
CA VAL A 848 12.31 1.79 28.73
C VAL A 848 11.69 0.95 29.83
N LYS A 849 11.09 1.57 30.84
CA LYS A 849 10.59 0.84 32.01
C LYS A 849 9.51 -0.19 31.67
N ALA A 850 8.47 0.20 30.94
CA ALA A 850 7.40 -0.73 30.57
C ALA A 850 7.89 -1.90 29.68
N PRO A 851 8.67 -1.66 28.60
CA PRO A 851 9.25 -2.74 27.81
C PRO A 851 10.25 -3.64 28.56
N THR A 852 10.88 -3.14 29.62
CA THR A 852 11.74 -3.96 30.50
C THR A 852 10.93 -4.84 31.43
N LYS A 853 9.87 -4.26 32.02
CA LYS A 853 8.99 -4.94 32.97
C LYS A 853 8.19 -6.06 32.29
N HIS A 854 7.73 -5.84 31.06
CA HIS A 854 6.81 -6.77 30.38
C HIS A 854 7.36 -8.22 30.30
N PRO A 855 8.56 -8.49 29.74
CA PRO A 855 9.10 -9.86 29.67
C PRO A 855 9.25 -10.58 31.01
N ILE A 856 9.63 -9.83 32.06
CA ILE A 856 9.86 -10.35 33.41
C ILE A 856 8.56 -10.88 34.01
N TYR A 857 7.53 -10.04 33.98
CA TYR A 857 6.22 -10.36 34.56
C TYR A 857 5.46 -11.36 33.71
N GLU A 858 5.55 -11.22 32.41
CA GLU A 858 4.84 -12.05 31.47
C GLU A 858 5.37 -13.48 31.49
N ASN A 859 6.70 -13.67 31.55
CA ASN A 859 7.28 -15.00 31.71
C ASN A 859 6.74 -15.70 32.97
N PHE A 860 6.79 -15.00 34.11
CA PHE A 860 6.28 -15.52 35.37
C PHE A 860 4.77 -15.84 35.30
N ARG A 861 3.98 -15.02 34.60
CA ARG A 861 2.54 -15.25 34.41
C ARG A 861 2.26 -16.47 33.53
N VAL A 862 3.11 -16.78 32.57
CA VAL A 862 2.95 -17.94 31.68
C VAL A 862 3.38 -19.23 32.38
N GLU A 863 4.39 -19.16 33.26
CA GLU A 863 4.87 -20.31 34.04
C GLU A 863 3.91 -20.77 35.15
N VAL A 864 3.18 -19.82 35.76
CA VAL A 864 2.22 -20.06 36.86
C VAL A 864 0.82 -20.32 36.34
#